data_AF-A8PUD0-F1
#
_entry.id   AF-A8PUD0-F1
#
_cell.length_a   1.000
_cell.length_b   1.000
_cell.length_c   1.000
_cell.angle_alpha   90.00
_cell.angle_beta   90.00
_cell.angle_gamma   90.00
#
_symmetry.space_group_name_H-M   'P 1'
#
loop_
_entity.id
_entity.type
_entity.pdbx_description
1 polymer ?
#
loop_
_entity_poly.entity_id
_entity_poly.type
_entity_poly.pdbx_seq_one_letter_code
_entity_poly.pdbx_strand_id
1 'polypeptide(L)'
;MSRGESELERPSDLHGDHGGNHVGVRVGNGENPSVAEHAAVSAVPRLRDMQRSSSMWPQQTMPLVNPRNEQRPPNVRRWSSGVESLQKLGPRQFHMEVQPTIQRLLEQEDTDGDNQISIADKGPKTITLETVDGPSSEIRGTYMLASLLQELALAMDRGEQHLIVSEACLAENPIDKLSRMIRTMFWNNLTRRIDAEGLQKVLLDPKNRSAHRGQILYVPAGEPEMIAYYRRVAEERPALRLNVEVLPKVCTPEYVRDLNQRPGLLAIAMEKVQDEKTGQIDLRGIPFVVPGARFNELYNWDSYFIALGLLEDGRLDLAKGPVDHFIFEIQHYHKIMNGNRTYYLLRSQPPFFTDFTRRVYERMLSDQPEHKAQHKAWLHRALCAAIKEYHMVWMSEPRFDPNTGLSRYHPEGLGVPPETEASHFTALLRPYAEKYQCSVNEFTRMYDNQEVQEPDLDEYFRHDRAVRESGHDTSYRVERKCADLATIDLQSLLFKYERDIGELIRDEFDDELELTDEFRLDTSHGAEAGRLVSKLQRSAEWFERAAFRKKQVDAYCWNEGKGLYYDYNLRKGEQSLYESVTSFWTMWSGMASPDQAARMMRLSLRKFEVTGGLVTGTEESRGPVSLSRPNRQWDYPYALPPHQMLAWEGLKRYGYMDDARRLAYRWLYMITTAFVNFNGLVPEKFDAVALSHLVNAEYGNQGTQFAYVPREGFGWTNASFQVGLTYLSSHMRKAVAVCQHPDDYFANMRRSASFGKSVPALIRRLSSSFSEQE
;
A
#
# COMPACT_ATOMS: atom_id res chain seq x y z
N MET A 1 -64.95 -1.06 15.59
CA MET A 1 -65.98 -2.10 15.87
C MET A 1 -65.38 -3.46 15.53
N SER A 2 -65.82 -4.55 16.18
CA SER A 2 -65.53 -5.99 15.89
C SER A 2 -64.11 -6.35 15.39
N ARG A 3 -63.19 -6.87 16.22
CA ARG A 3 -63.13 -8.22 16.86
C ARG A 3 -63.00 -9.41 15.90
N GLY A 4 -62.09 -10.32 16.28
CA GLY A 4 -61.83 -11.64 15.70
C GLY A 4 -60.72 -12.31 16.51
N GLU A 5 -61.09 -12.97 17.61
CA GLU A 5 -60.18 -13.58 18.60
C GLU A 5 -60.12 -15.12 18.40
N SER A 6 -58.96 -15.74 18.61
CA SER A 6 -58.85 -17.19 18.90
C SER A 6 -57.53 -17.52 19.61
N GLU A 7 -57.60 -17.82 20.91
CA GLU A 7 -56.51 -18.40 21.71
C GLU A 7 -56.67 -19.93 21.85
N LEU A 8 -56.00 -20.52 22.86
CA LEU A 8 -56.09 -21.90 23.37
C LEU A 8 -55.25 -22.95 22.60
N GLU A 9 -54.47 -23.83 23.25
CA GLU A 9 -54.14 -23.95 24.69
C GLU A 9 -52.84 -24.75 24.95
N ARG A 10 -52.40 -24.82 26.21
CA ARG A 10 -51.35 -25.74 26.71
C ARG A 10 -51.87 -26.58 27.88
N PRO A 11 -51.40 -27.83 28.03
CA PRO A 11 -50.91 -28.33 29.32
C PRO A 11 -49.49 -28.92 29.18
N SER A 12 -48.48 -28.71 30.03
CA SER A 12 -48.35 -28.68 31.51
C SER A 12 -48.12 -30.06 32.16
N ASP A 13 -46.84 -30.37 32.39
CA ASP A 13 -46.21 -31.08 33.52
C ASP A 13 -46.71 -32.45 34.02
N LEU A 14 -45.77 -33.37 34.33
CA LEU A 14 -45.57 -33.89 35.71
C LEU A 14 -44.28 -34.75 35.86
N HIS A 15 -43.92 -35.01 37.13
CA HIS A 15 -42.59 -35.47 37.60
C HIS A 15 -42.20 -36.94 37.31
N GLY A 16 -40.89 -37.22 37.41
CA GLY A 16 -40.33 -38.55 37.69
C GLY A 16 -38.82 -38.46 38.03
N ASP A 17 -38.44 -38.85 39.26
CA ASP A 17 -37.05 -38.92 39.76
C ASP A 17 -36.76 -40.32 40.33
N HIS A 18 -35.50 -40.59 40.67
CA HIS A 18 -34.90 -41.86 41.13
C HIS A 18 -34.61 -42.87 39.99
N GLY A 19 -33.53 -43.67 40.02
CA GLY A 19 -32.35 -43.66 40.91
C GLY A 19 -31.71 -45.04 41.13
N GLY A 20 -30.38 -45.15 41.06
CA GLY A 20 -29.59 -46.18 41.78
C GLY A 20 -28.96 -47.36 41.01
N ASN A 21 -27.62 -47.43 41.08
CA ASN A 21 -26.74 -48.61 41.25
C ASN A 21 -26.59 -49.76 40.21
N HIS A 22 -25.33 -49.89 39.74
CA HIS A 22 -24.44 -51.07 39.74
C HIS A 22 -25.00 -52.51 39.73
N VAL A 23 -24.49 -53.34 38.79
CA VAL A 23 -23.63 -54.54 39.01
C VAL A 23 -22.73 -54.72 37.75
N GLY A 24 -21.57 -55.40 37.83
CA GLY A 24 -20.79 -55.82 36.64
C GLY A 24 -19.82 -57.00 36.84
N VAL A 25 -19.72 -57.89 35.84
CA VAL A 25 -18.81 -59.06 35.70
C VAL A 25 -18.59 -59.32 34.18
N ARG A 26 -17.42 -59.56 33.53
CA ARG A 26 -15.97 -59.70 33.85
C ARG A 26 -15.40 -61.15 33.79
N VAL A 27 -14.26 -61.32 33.08
CA VAL A 27 -13.48 -62.58 32.84
C VAL A 27 -14.12 -63.51 31.77
N GLY A 28 -13.40 -64.22 30.88
CA GLY A 28 -11.96 -64.37 30.58
C GLY A 28 -11.76 -65.10 29.22
N ASN A 29 -10.66 -64.92 28.46
CA ASN A 29 -9.28 -65.47 28.59
C ASN A 29 -9.03 -66.85 27.94
N GLY A 30 -7.93 -66.96 27.18
CA GLY A 30 -7.31 -68.21 26.65
C GLY A 30 -7.24 -68.28 25.11
N GLU A 31 -6.16 -68.79 24.46
CA GLU A 31 -4.80 -69.07 24.95
C GLU A 31 -3.76 -69.19 23.78
N ASN A 32 -2.49 -69.49 24.08
CA ASN A 32 -1.29 -69.51 23.19
C ASN A 32 -0.96 -70.98 22.71
N PRO A 33 0.22 -71.40 22.12
CA PRO A 33 1.58 -70.79 22.04
C PRO A 33 2.48 -71.04 20.76
N SER A 34 3.69 -70.42 20.79
CA SER A 34 5.03 -70.83 20.24
C SER A 34 5.24 -71.02 18.70
N VAL A 35 6.45 -70.97 18.10
CA VAL A 35 7.89 -71.17 18.52
C VAL A 35 8.85 -70.05 17.98
N ALA A 36 10.11 -70.01 18.44
CA ALA A 36 11.16 -69.00 18.17
C ALA A 36 11.96 -69.24 16.83
N GLU A 37 13.02 -68.51 16.41
CA GLU A 37 14.27 -68.06 17.08
C GLU A 37 14.97 -66.81 16.47
N HIS A 38 15.85 -66.16 17.28
CA HIS A 38 17.12 -65.43 16.99
C HIS A 38 17.32 -64.44 15.80
N ALA A 39 18.11 -63.33 15.89
CA ALA A 39 18.75 -62.63 17.02
C ALA A 39 19.36 -61.23 16.61
N ALA A 40 19.53 -60.34 17.61
CA ALA A 40 20.57 -59.26 17.75
C ALA A 40 20.66 -58.06 16.74
N VAL A 41 21.24 -56.89 17.08
CA VAL A 41 21.09 -55.96 18.24
C VAL A 41 21.88 -54.63 17.97
N SER A 42 21.38 -53.48 18.45
CA SER A 42 22.02 -52.12 18.56
C SER A 42 22.66 -51.49 17.29
N ALA A 43 22.33 -50.27 16.84
CA ALA A 43 22.23 -48.93 17.47
C ALA A 43 23.59 -48.23 17.70
N VAL A 44 23.72 -46.98 17.23
CA VAL A 44 24.99 -46.21 17.12
C VAL A 44 24.97 -44.96 18.04
N PRO A 45 26.04 -44.69 18.82
CA PRO A 45 26.14 -43.51 19.69
C PRO A 45 26.79 -42.28 19.01
N ARG A 46 26.80 -41.14 19.72
CA ARG A 46 27.42 -39.85 19.29
C ARG A 46 28.69 -39.51 20.11
N LEU A 47 29.43 -38.52 19.60
CA LEU A 47 30.26 -37.50 20.28
C LEU A 47 31.81 -37.58 20.20
N ARG A 48 32.36 -36.46 19.71
CA ARG A 48 33.52 -35.68 20.22
C ARG A 48 34.98 -36.04 19.89
N ASP A 49 35.58 -35.05 19.21
CA ASP A 49 36.79 -34.29 19.61
C ASP A 49 38.23 -34.69 19.18
N MET A 50 38.93 -33.62 18.75
CA MET A 50 40.38 -33.32 18.81
C MET A 50 41.40 -33.90 17.79
N GLN A 51 41.81 -32.97 16.90
CA GLN A 51 43.19 -32.56 16.58
C GLN A 51 44.12 -33.37 15.62
N ARG A 52 44.65 -32.61 14.64
CA ARG A 52 46.04 -32.59 14.10
C ARG A 52 46.70 -33.95 13.77
N SER A 53 47.15 -34.16 12.54
CA SER A 53 48.42 -33.52 12.08
C SER A 53 48.58 -33.47 10.54
N SER A 54 49.75 -33.02 10.08
CA SER A 54 50.09 -32.70 8.69
C SER A 54 50.84 -33.80 7.93
N SER A 55 50.71 -33.83 6.60
CA SER A 55 51.74 -34.34 5.68
C SER A 55 51.93 -33.40 4.49
N MET A 56 53.02 -33.54 3.74
CA MET A 56 53.54 -32.52 2.81
C MET A 56 53.94 -33.12 1.44
N TRP A 57 53.41 -32.53 0.36
CA TRP A 57 53.96 -32.45 -1.02
C TRP A 57 54.30 -33.79 -1.75
N PRO A 58 54.41 -33.78 -3.09
CA PRO A 58 55.66 -33.37 -3.75
C PRO A 58 55.49 -32.19 -4.71
N GLN A 59 56.62 -31.63 -5.15
CA GLN A 59 56.70 -30.50 -6.08
C GLN A 59 56.91 -30.96 -7.54
N GLN A 60 56.51 -30.13 -8.50
CA GLN A 60 57.17 -30.01 -9.80
C GLN A 60 57.55 -28.54 -10.04
N THR A 61 58.59 -28.31 -10.83
CA THR A 61 59.30 -27.02 -10.95
C THR A 61 59.37 -26.54 -12.41
N MET A 62 59.46 -25.21 -12.58
CA MET A 62 60.03 -24.41 -13.68
C MET A 62 59.20 -23.12 -13.87
N PRO A 63 59.78 -21.98 -14.33
CA PRO A 63 61.13 -21.46 -14.08
C PRO A 63 61.09 -20.03 -13.46
N LEU A 64 62.25 -19.42 -13.21
CA LEU A 64 62.37 -18.10 -12.57
C LEU A 64 62.23 -16.91 -13.54
N VAL A 65 61.40 -15.91 -13.17
CA VAL A 65 61.44 -14.52 -13.67
C VAL A 65 61.14 -13.58 -12.50
N ASN A 66 61.88 -12.47 -12.35
CA ASN A 66 61.77 -11.51 -11.25
C ASN A 66 62.55 -10.21 -11.59
N PRO A 67 62.31 -9.03 -10.98
CA PRO A 67 61.08 -8.44 -10.42
C PRO A 67 60.65 -7.15 -11.18
N ARG A 68 59.42 -6.66 -10.92
CA ARG A 68 59.05 -5.24 -10.62
C ARG A 68 57.58 -4.92 -11.00
N ASN A 69 56.69 -4.95 -10.02
CA ASN A 69 55.72 -3.87 -9.84
C ASN A 69 55.18 -3.89 -8.39
N GLU A 70 55.10 -2.75 -7.74
CA GLU A 70 54.63 -2.66 -6.35
C GLU A 70 53.10 -2.58 -6.30
N GLN A 71 52.42 -3.73 -6.25
CA GLN A 71 51.02 -3.76 -5.85
C GLN A 71 50.91 -3.38 -4.37
N ARG A 72 50.47 -2.15 -4.10
CA ARG A 72 50.07 -1.74 -2.75
C ARG A 72 48.90 -2.63 -2.28
N PRO A 73 48.89 -3.11 -1.02
CA PRO A 73 47.74 -3.83 -0.49
C PRO A 73 46.52 -2.90 -0.44
N PRO A 74 45.29 -3.45 -0.51
CA PRO A 74 44.07 -2.65 -0.36
C PRO A 74 44.06 -1.92 0.99
N ASN A 75 43.64 -0.65 0.99
CA ASN A 75 43.60 0.17 2.20
C ASN A 75 42.57 -0.38 3.20
N VAL A 76 43.06 -1.04 4.25
CA VAL A 76 42.21 -1.53 5.33
C VAL A 76 41.61 -0.35 6.11
N ARG A 77 40.28 -0.35 6.23
CA ARG A 77 39.47 0.65 6.96
C ARG A 77 40.10 1.06 8.30
N ARG A 78 40.55 2.31 8.38
CA ARG A 78 41.03 2.92 9.64
C ARG A 78 39.86 3.38 10.51
N TRP A 79 39.87 2.96 11.78
CA TRP A 79 38.82 3.26 12.77
C TRP A 79 39.12 4.47 13.67
N SER A 80 40.20 5.22 13.41
CA SER A 80 40.59 6.37 14.22
C SER A 80 39.75 7.62 13.92
N SER A 81 39.42 8.36 14.99
CA SER A 81 38.69 9.62 14.95
C SER A 81 39.54 10.78 14.43
N GLY A 82 39.68 10.90 13.11
CA GLY A 82 40.36 12.03 12.44
C GLY A 82 39.59 13.36 12.49
N VAL A 83 38.99 13.71 13.64
CA VAL A 83 38.05 14.81 13.81
C VAL A 83 38.71 16.07 14.41
N GLU A 84 39.97 15.98 14.83
CA GLU A 84 40.76 17.10 15.35
C GLU A 84 41.43 17.91 14.21
N SER A 85 40.65 18.70 13.46
CA SER A 85 41.11 19.88 12.67
C SER A 85 40.05 20.52 11.76
N LEU A 86 38.94 19.84 11.46
CA LEU A 86 38.01 20.18 10.35
C LEU A 86 37.23 21.51 10.46
N GLN A 87 37.44 22.34 11.48
CA GLN A 87 36.71 23.62 11.67
C GLN A 87 37.24 24.82 10.85
N LYS A 88 38.20 24.63 9.94
CA LYS A 88 38.86 25.75 9.20
C LYS A 88 38.96 25.58 7.67
N LEU A 89 38.42 24.52 7.10
CA LEU A 89 38.38 24.30 5.65
C LEU A 89 36.93 24.10 5.20
N GLY A 90 36.62 24.53 3.97
CA GLY A 90 35.33 24.24 3.35
C GLY A 90 35.17 22.74 3.08
N PRO A 91 33.94 22.26 2.79
CA PRO A 91 33.71 20.87 2.42
C PRO A 91 34.52 20.53 1.17
N ARG A 92 35.32 19.46 1.24
CA ARG A 92 36.22 19.05 0.15
C ARG A 92 35.45 18.83 -1.14
N GLN A 93 36.01 19.26 -2.26
CA GLN A 93 35.48 18.95 -3.59
C GLN A 93 36.35 17.89 -4.25
N PHE A 94 35.71 16.89 -4.86
CA PHE A 94 36.33 15.79 -5.58
C PHE A 94 36.10 15.96 -7.08
N HIS A 95 37.13 15.75 -7.88
CA HIS A 95 37.06 15.73 -9.35
C HIS A 95 37.36 14.32 -9.86
N MET A 96 36.57 13.83 -10.82
CA MET A 96 36.74 12.49 -11.37
C MET A 96 36.12 12.33 -12.77
N GLU A 97 36.66 11.40 -13.56
CA GLU A 97 36.00 10.87 -14.76
C GLU A 97 34.83 9.95 -14.35
N VAL A 98 33.68 10.09 -15.00
CA VAL A 98 32.43 9.43 -14.56
C VAL A 98 32.48 7.92 -14.77
N GLN A 99 32.65 7.46 -16.01
CA GLN A 99 32.63 6.03 -16.34
C GLN A 99 33.74 5.21 -15.63
N PRO A 100 35.02 5.63 -15.61
CA PRO A 100 36.07 4.90 -14.90
C PRO A 100 35.83 4.83 -13.39
N THR A 101 35.22 5.86 -12.80
CA THR A 101 34.92 5.86 -11.36
C THR A 101 33.73 4.96 -11.02
N ILE A 102 32.69 4.91 -11.86
CA ILE A 102 31.59 3.94 -11.71
C ILE A 102 32.16 2.52 -11.74
N GLN A 103 32.92 2.16 -12.78
CA GLN A 103 33.52 0.83 -12.91
C GLN A 103 34.38 0.47 -11.70
N ARG A 104 35.34 1.33 -11.32
CA ARG A 104 36.24 1.06 -10.20
C ARG A 104 35.53 1.00 -8.84
N LEU A 105 34.42 1.72 -8.68
CA LEU A 105 33.62 1.71 -7.45
C LEU A 105 32.82 0.40 -7.35
N LEU A 106 32.22 -0.07 -8.44
CA LEU A 106 31.49 -1.35 -8.49
C LEU A 106 32.46 -2.54 -8.31
N GLU A 107 33.56 -2.59 -9.07
CA GLU A 107 34.60 -3.64 -8.96
C GLU A 107 35.19 -3.81 -7.55
N GLN A 108 35.02 -2.81 -6.68
CA GLN A 108 35.56 -2.78 -5.32
C GLN A 108 34.48 -2.91 -4.22
N GLU A 109 33.27 -2.38 -4.43
CA GLU A 109 32.23 -2.26 -3.40
C GLU A 109 30.92 -3.01 -3.69
N ASP A 110 30.62 -3.33 -4.95
CA ASP A 110 29.54 -4.24 -5.36
C ASP A 110 30.10 -5.67 -5.37
N THR A 111 29.52 -6.55 -4.56
CA THR A 111 30.06 -7.89 -4.30
C THR A 111 29.07 -9.03 -4.49
N ASP A 112 27.82 -8.73 -4.88
CA ASP A 112 26.85 -9.72 -5.38
C ASP A 112 26.37 -9.44 -6.83
N GLY A 113 26.73 -8.29 -7.40
CA GLY A 113 26.57 -7.96 -8.82
C GLY A 113 25.28 -7.23 -9.15
N ASP A 114 24.55 -6.71 -8.15
CA ASP A 114 23.25 -6.07 -8.34
C ASP A 114 23.33 -4.62 -8.88
N ASN A 115 24.54 -4.09 -9.06
CA ASN A 115 24.84 -2.71 -9.50
C ASN A 115 24.43 -1.64 -8.47
N GLN A 116 24.45 -1.98 -7.18
CA GLN A 116 24.22 -1.09 -6.05
C GLN A 116 25.40 -1.12 -5.06
N ILE A 117 25.30 -0.33 -3.97
CA ILE A 117 26.27 -0.38 -2.86
C ILE A 117 25.50 -0.41 -1.55
N SER A 118 25.59 -1.55 -0.85
CA SER A 118 24.78 -1.84 0.32
C SER A 118 25.60 -2.13 1.59
N ILE A 119 24.89 -2.49 2.67
CA ILE A 119 25.46 -3.12 3.87
C ILE A 119 25.59 -4.65 3.76
N ALA A 120 24.96 -5.29 2.77
CA ALA A 120 25.17 -6.72 2.50
C ALA A 120 26.55 -6.96 1.84
N ASP A 121 26.99 -5.96 1.09
CA ASP A 121 28.25 -5.97 0.36
C ASP A 121 29.50 -5.99 1.24
N LYS A 122 30.51 -6.74 0.78
CA LYS A 122 31.72 -7.06 1.53
C LYS A 122 32.97 -6.30 1.09
N GLY A 123 32.80 -5.31 0.21
CA GLY A 123 33.86 -4.35 -0.16
C GLY A 123 34.43 -3.58 1.05
N PRO A 124 35.59 -2.92 0.89
CA PRO A 124 36.33 -2.31 2.00
C PRO A 124 35.64 -1.07 2.61
N LYS A 125 34.54 -0.60 2.00
CA LYS A 125 33.77 0.60 2.38
C LYS A 125 34.63 1.86 2.39
N THR A 126 35.48 2.01 1.37
CA THR A 126 36.36 3.19 1.24
C THR A 126 36.84 3.40 -0.20
N ILE A 127 36.81 4.64 -0.71
CA ILE A 127 37.40 4.98 -2.02
C ILE A 127 38.23 6.27 -1.94
N THR A 128 39.41 6.26 -2.58
CA THR A 128 40.30 7.43 -2.67
C THR A 128 40.08 8.15 -3.99
N LEU A 129 39.71 9.43 -3.95
CA LEU A 129 39.50 10.30 -5.11
C LEU A 129 40.38 11.54 -5.03
N GLU A 130 40.68 12.14 -6.18
CA GLU A 130 41.43 13.39 -6.26
C GLU A 130 40.57 14.57 -5.77
N THR A 131 41.18 15.54 -5.10
CA THR A 131 40.48 16.76 -4.65
C THR A 131 40.87 17.94 -5.52
N VAL A 132 39.94 18.87 -5.74
CA VAL A 132 40.15 20.06 -6.58
C VAL A 132 41.31 20.93 -6.06
N ASP A 133 41.41 21.05 -4.73
CA ASP A 133 42.33 21.98 -4.05
C ASP A 133 43.60 21.33 -3.48
N GLY A 134 43.85 20.03 -3.72
CA GLY A 134 44.98 19.35 -3.07
C GLY A 134 45.07 17.83 -3.24
N PRO A 135 45.78 17.13 -2.33
CA PRO A 135 46.04 15.69 -2.45
C PRO A 135 44.74 14.87 -2.34
N SER A 136 44.76 13.67 -2.93
CA SER A 136 43.62 12.76 -2.93
C SER A 136 43.11 12.46 -1.51
N SER A 137 41.80 12.46 -1.33
CA SER A 137 41.14 12.18 -0.05
C SER A 137 40.27 10.92 -0.13
N GLU A 138 39.98 10.36 1.06
CA GLU A 138 39.30 9.09 1.24
C GLU A 138 37.84 9.31 1.67
N ILE A 139 36.89 8.88 0.84
CA ILE A 139 35.45 8.81 1.14
C ILE A 139 35.17 7.44 1.77
N ARG A 140 34.38 7.40 2.86
CA ARG A 140 34.22 6.19 3.69
C ARG A 140 32.77 5.86 3.99
N GLY A 141 32.47 4.56 4.10
CA GLY A 141 31.19 4.02 4.54
C GLY A 141 30.14 3.91 3.42
N THR A 142 29.31 2.87 3.50
CA THR A 142 28.26 2.52 2.51
C THR A 142 27.50 3.73 2.00
N TYR A 143 26.97 4.58 2.89
CA TYR A 143 26.07 5.67 2.50
C TYR A 143 26.72 6.74 1.59
N MET A 144 27.97 7.12 1.84
CA MET A 144 28.66 8.10 1.00
C MET A 144 29.11 7.50 -0.34
N LEU A 145 29.39 6.19 -0.37
CA LEU A 145 29.77 5.45 -1.58
C LEU A 145 28.55 5.19 -2.47
N ALA A 146 27.43 4.78 -1.88
CA ALA A 146 26.12 4.74 -2.52
C ALA A 146 25.74 6.12 -3.09
N SER A 147 25.87 7.19 -2.29
CA SER A 147 25.61 8.54 -2.76
C SER A 147 26.55 8.96 -3.91
N LEU A 148 27.81 8.53 -3.90
CA LEU A 148 28.76 8.76 -5.00
C LEU A 148 28.33 8.02 -6.27
N LEU A 149 27.97 6.73 -6.18
CA LEU A 149 27.45 5.96 -7.31
C LEU A 149 26.19 6.60 -7.91
N GLN A 150 25.30 7.13 -7.05
CA GLN A 150 24.08 7.80 -7.48
C GLN A 150 24.36 9.11 -8.24
N GLU A 151 25.20 10.00 -7.69
CA GLU A 151 25.53 11.27 -8.37
C GLU A 151 26.34 11.03 -9.67
N LEU A 152 27.20 10.00 -9.70
CA LEU A 152 27.88 9.54 -10.93
C LEU A 152 26.90 9.03 -11.98
N ALA A 153 25.91 8.21 -11.59
CA ALA A 153 24.88 7.74 -12.52
C ALA A 153 24.01 8.88 -13.05
N LEU A 154 23.65 9.85 -12.19
CA LEU A 154 22.94 11.06 -12.61
C LEU A 154 23.76 11.94 -13.55
N ALA A 155 25.10 11.98 -13.41
CA ALA A 155 26.00 12.64 -14.36
C ALA A 155 26.07 11.90 -15.70
N MET A 156 26.16 10.56 -15.65
CA MET A 156 26.12 9.68 -16.84
C MET A 156 24.83 9.89 -17.66
N ASP A 157 23.66 10.01 -17.02
CA ASP A 157 22.39 10.28 -17.72
C ASP A 157 22.41 11.62 -18.49
N ARG A 158 23.13 12.61 -17.97
CA ARG A 158 23.31 13.94 -18.58
C ARG A 158 24.41 13.95 -19.67
N GLY A 159 25.07 12.82 -19.91
CA GLY A 159 26.20 12.68 -20.83
C GLY A 159 27.51 13.27 -20.31
N GLU A 160 27.58 13.64 -19.03
CA GLU A 160 28.77 14.24 -18.43
C GLU A 160 29.91 13.23 -18.33
N GLN A 161 31.08 13.60 -18.84
CA GLN A 161 32.28 12.73 -18.81
C GLN A 161 33.10 12.93 -17.52
N HIS A 162 32.97 14.09 -16.88
CA HIS A 162 33.66 14.47 -15.65
C HIS A 162 32.64 15.03 -14.65
N LEU A 163 32.82 14.73 -13.37
CA LEU A 163 31.99 15.22 -12.28
C LEU A 163 32.86 15.93 -11.23
N ILE A 164 32.39 17.09 -10.77
CA ILE A 164 32.86 17.73 -9.54
C ILE A 164 31.75 17.59 -8.50
N VAL A 165 32.03 16.94 -7.38
CA VAL A 165 31.07 16.72 -6.29
C VAL A 165 31.68 17.09 -4.94
N SER A 166 30.90 17.73 -4.08
CA SER A 166 31.36 18.08 -2.73
C SER A 166 31.11 16.95 -1.73
N GLU A 167 31.98 16.84 -0.74
CA GLU A 167 31.82 15.92 0.39
C GLU A 167 30.47 16.13 1.12
N ALA A 168 29.98 17.36 1.17
CA ALA A 168 28.69 17.72 1.75
C ALA A 168 27.48 17.22 0.91
N CYS A 169 27.63 17.00 -0.40
CA CYS A 169 26.62 16.33 -1.21
C CYS A 169 26.59 14.82 -0.95
N LEU A 170 27.78 14.20 -0.84
CA LEU A 170 27.91 12.77 -0.53
C LEU A 170 27.49 12.42 0.90
N ALA A 171 27.59 13.38 1.83
CA ALA A 171 27.15 13.29 3.22
C ALA A 171 25.86 14.10 3.51
N GLU A 172 25.00 14.30 2.50
CA GLU A 172 23.68 14.92 2.69
C GLU A 172 22.87 14.16 3.76
N ASN A 173 22.07 14.88 4.55
CA ASN A 173 21.16 14.25 5.52
C ASN A 173 20.21 13.30 4.77
N PRO A 174 20.12 11.99 5.13
CA PRO A 174 19.32 11.04 4.37
C PRO A 174 17.83 11.37 4.33
N ILE A 175 17.29 12.07 5.34
CA ILE A 175 15.90 12.57 5.30
C ILE A 175 15.77 13.67 4.24
N ASP A 176 16.67 14.64 4.24
CA ASP A 176 16.60 15.77 3.34
C ASP A 176 16.87 15.32 1.90
N LYS A 177 17.81 14.39 1.69
CA LYS A 177 18.09 13.73 0.41
C LYS A 177 16.88 12.96 -0.12
N LEU A 178 16.26 12.10 0.70
CA LEU A 178 15.07 11.35 0.27
C LEU A 178 13.89 12.30 -0.01
N SER A 179 13.63 13.27 0.87
CA SER A 179 12.57 14.28 0.68
C SER A 179 12.80 15.14 -0.58
N ARG A 180 14.06 15.44 -0.92
CA ARG A 180 14.50 16.09 -2.16
C ARG A 180 14.25 15.20 -3.38
N MET A 181 14.72 13.95 -3.36
CA MET A 181 14.53 12.99 -4.46
C MET A 181 13.05 12.74 -4.76
N ILE A 182 12.21 12.66 -3.72
CA ILE A 182 10.75 12.57 -3.88
C ILE A 182 10.20 13.76 -4.67
N ARG A 183 10.48 15.00 -4.21
CA ARG A 183 10.02 16.25 -4.85
C ARG A 183 10.49 16.42 -6.29
N THR A 184 11.79 16.28 -6.53
CA THR A 184 12.41 16.74 -7.78
C THR A 184 12.50 15.66 -8.85
N MET A 185 12.40 14.38 -8.47
CA MET A 185 12.63 13.25 -9.37
C MET A 185 11.50 12.22 -9.33
N PHE A 186 11.12 11.70 -8.17
CA PHE A 186 10.23 10.54 -8.11
C PHE A 186 8.82 10.86 -8.59
N TRP A 187 8.20 11.96 -8.13
CA TRP A 187 6.87 12.36 -8.62
C TRP A 187 6.85 12.58 -10.14
N ASN A 188 7.90 13.19 -10.69
CA ASN A 188 8.01 13.46 -12.12
C ASN A 188 8.14 12.15 -12.93
N ASN A 189 8.97 11.21 -12.47
CA ASN A 189 9.14 9.92 -13.14
C ASN A 189 7.90 9.00 -13.00
N LEU A 190 7.19 9.06 -11.85
CA LEU A 190 5.90 8.40 -11.62
C LEU A 190 4.73 9.08 -12.36
N THR A 191 4.89 10.29 -12.91
CA THR A 191 3.83 10.95 -13.68
C THR A 191 3.54 10.21 -14.99
N ARG A 192 2.27 10.22 -15.42
CA ARG A 192 1.76 9.71 -16.69
C ARG A 192 0.72 10.69 -17.27
N ARG A 193 0.51 10.64 -18.58
CA ARG A 193 -0.55 11.32 -19.35
C ARG A 193 -1.06 10.34 -20.41
N ILE A 194 -2.35 10.38 -20.74
CA ILE A 194 -2.92 9.56 -21.84
C ILE A 194 -3.20 10.49 -23.01
N ASP A 195 -2.18 10.72 -23.82
CA ASP A 195 -2.21 11.53 -25.02
C ASP A 195 -1.05 11.16 -25.96
N ALA A 196 -0.93 11.85 -27.10
CA ALA A 196 0.07 11.56 -28.13
C ALA A 196 1.50 11.41 -27.59
N GLU A 197 1.86 12.14 -26.54
CA GLU A 197 3.19 12.10 -25.90
C GLU A 197 3.29 10.97 -24.88
N GLY A 198 2.34 10.90 -23.94
CA GLY A 198 2.41 9.97 -22.81
C GLY A 198 2.11 8.50 -23.15
N LEU A 199 1.35 8.24 -24.22
CA LEU A 199 0.88 6.90 -24.59
C LEU A 199 1.99 5.85 -24.71
N GLN A 200 3.20 6.23 -25.14
CA GLN A 200 4.33 5.29 -25.25
C GLN A 200 4.73 4.65 -23.90
N LYS A 201 4.61 5.37 -22.77
CA LYS A 201 4.90 4.80 -21.43
C LYS A 201 3.68 4.06 -20.85
N VAL A 202 2.45 4.54 -21.13
CA VAL A 202 1.21 4.02 -20.50
C VAL A 202 0.66 2.76 -21.16
N LEU A 203 0.73 2.65 -22.50
CA LEU A 203 0.14 1.51 -23.22
C LEU A 203 0.72 0.16 -22.76
N LEU A 204 2.02 0.13 -22.43
CA LEU A 204 2.75 -1.04 -21.95
C LEU A 204 2.07 -1.70 -20.73
N ASP A 205 1.49 -2.88 -20.97
CA ASP A 205 0.89 -3.74 -19.94
C ASP A 205 1.80 -4.95 -19.64
N PRO A 206 2.60 -4.93 -18.56
CA PRO A 206 3.40 -6.08 -18.14
C PRO A 206 2.58 -7.21 -17.48
N LYS A 207 1.28 -7.00 -17.24
CA LYS A 207 0.33 -8.01 -16.70
C LYS A 207 -0.38 -8.79 -17.80
N ASN A 208 -0.52 -8.26 -19.02
CA ASN A 208 -1.16 -8.96 -20.14
C ASN A 208 -0.53 -10.36 -20.41
N ARG A 209 -1.34 -11.43 -20.33
CA ARG A 209 -0.95 -12.82 -20.65
C ARG A 209 -1.54 -13.37 -21.94
N SER A 210 -2.52 -12.68 -22.53
CA SER A 210 -3.22 -13.11 -23.76
C SER A 210 -2.26 -13.33 -24.95
N ALA A 211 -2.74 -14.00 -26.00
CA ALA A 211 -2.03 -14.06 -27.27
C ALA A 211 -1.95 -12.70 -27.98
N HIS A 212 -2.81 -11.73 -27.62
CA HIS A 212 -2.84 -10.42 -28.25
C HIS A 212 -1.70 -9.51 -27.76
N ARG A 213 -0.92 -8.98 -28.71
CA ARG A 213 0.23 -8.10 -28.48
C ARG A 213 0.10 -6.71 -29.14
N GLY A 214 -1.05 -6.39 -29.71
CA GLY A 214 -1.39 -5.03 -30.14
C GLY A 214 -1.66 -4.12 -28.94
N GLN A 215 -1.49 -2.82 -29.12
CA GLN A 215 -1.72 -1.82 -28.07
C GLN A 215 -3.13 -1.25 -28.25
N ILE A 216 -4.10 -1.75 -27.48
CA ILE A 216 -5.51 -1.30 -27.59
C ILE A 216 -5.80 -0.23 -26.55
N LEU A 217 -6.39 0.87 -27.01
CA LEU A 217 -7.04 1.89 -26.18
C LEU A 217 -8.55 1.83 -26.42
N TYR A 218 -9.29 1.65 -25.34
CA TYR A 218 -10.75 1.54 -25.32
C TYR A 218 -11.37 2.86 -24.82
N VAL A 219 -12.16 3.50 -25.67
CA VAL A 219 -12.75 4.84 -25.44
C VAL A 219 -14.27 4.72 -25.28
N PRO A 220 -14.93 5.40 -24.32
CA PRO A 220 -16.39 5.36 -24.20
C PRO A 220 -17.11 5.86 -25.45
N ALA A 221 -18.21 5.21 -25.85
CA ALA A 221 -19.10 5.70 -26.93
C ALA A 221 -19.74 7.08 -26.65
N GLY A 222 -19.60 7.63 -25.44
CA GLY A 222 -20.00 8.99 -25.11
C GLY A 222 -19.03 10.08 -25.57
N GLU A 223 -17.79 9.73 -25.95
CA GLU A 223 -16.68 10.67 -26.13
C GLU A 223 -16.18 10.73 -27.59
N PRO A 224 -16.97 11.29 -28.53
CA PRO A 224 -16.62 11.33 -29.95
C PRO A 224 -15.36 12.16 -30.24
N GLU A 225 -15.10 13.21 -29.45
CA GLU A 225 -13.88 14.04 -29.59
C GLU A 225 -12.63 13.23 -29.23
N MET A 226 -12.65 12.47 -28.14
CA MET A 226 -11.54 11.59 -27.76
C MET A 226 -11.34 10.45 -28.77
N ILE A 227 -12.43 9.87 -29.29
CA ILE A 227 -12.37 8.84 -30.34
C ILE A 227 -11.68 9.41 -31.60
N ALA A 228 -12.01 10.63 -32.01
CA ALA A 228 -11.37 11.30 -33.14
C ALA A 228 -9.89 11.61 -32.86
N TYR A 229 -9.58 12.16 -31.68
CA TYR A 229 -8.22 12.46 -31.24
C TYR A 229 -7.30 11.22 -31.28
N TYR A 230 -7.68 10.13 -30.61
CA TYR A 230 -6.81 8.96 -30.52
C TYR A 230 -6.64 8.25 -31.87
N ARG A 231 -7.63 8.30 -32.77
CA ARG A 231 -7.49 7.80 -34.15
C ARG A 231 -6.47 8.62 -34.94
N ARG A 232 -6.56 9.95 -34.86
CA ARG A 232 -5.58 10.87 -35.45
C ARG A 232 -4.17 10.59 -34.91
N VAL A 233 -4.02 10.37 -33.61
CA VAL A 233 -2.74 9.97 -32.98
C VAL A 233 -2.23 8.62 -33.47
N ALA A 234 -3.11 7.63 -33.74
CA ALA A 234 -2.70 6.35 -34.31
C ALA A 234 -2.18 6.48 -35.76
N GLU A 235 -2.78 7.38 -36.55
CA GLU A 235 -2.37 7.71 -37.92
C GLU A 235 -1.07 8.53 -37.96
N GLU A 236 -0.93 9.53 -37.06
CA GLU A 236 0.26 10.37 -36.93
C GLU A 236 1.47 9.62 -36.33
N ARG A 237 1.24 8.65 -35.44
CA ARG A 237 2.28 7.91 -34.70
C ARG A 237 2.15 6.39 -34.89
N PRO A 238 2.25 5.85 -36.12
CA PRO A 238 2.05 4.42 -36.41
C PRO A 238 3.04 3.50 -35.69
N ALA A 239 4.19 4.03 -35.25
CA ALA A 239 5.15 3.32 -34.40
C ALA A 239 4.55 2.85 -33.05
N LEU A 240 3.51 3.50 -32.53
CA LEU A 240 2.80 3.08 -31.31
C LEU A 240 1.99 1.78 -31.52
N ARG A 241 1.65 1.43 -32.76
CA ARG A 241 0.75 0.31 -33.11
C ARG A 241 -0.58 0.36 -32.34
N LEU A 242 -1.10 1.58 -32.18
CA LEU A 242 -2.30 1.90 -31.42
C LEU A 242 -3.56 1.46 -32.19
N ASN A 243 -4.38 0.62 -31.57
CA ASN A 243 -5.74 0.32 -31.98
C ASN A 243 -6.72 1.10 -31.10
N VAL A 244 -7.72 1.76 -31.68
CA VAL A 244 -8.68 2.60 -30.95
C VAL A 244 -10.08 2.03 -31.08
N GLU A 245 -10.48 1.30 -30.04
CA GLU A 245 -11.78 0.65 -29.97
C GLU A 245 -12.79 1.48 -29.16
N VAL A 246 -14.07 1.33 -29.49
CA VAL A 246 -15.17 2.05 -28.84
C VAL A 246 -15.92 1.08 -27.93
N LEU A 247 -16.04 1.43 -26.64
CA LEU A 247 -16.79 0.64 -25.66
C LEU A 247 -18.31 0.88 -25.80
N PRO A 248 -19.13 -0.16 -25.59
CA PRO A 248 -20.57 0.00 -25.45
C PRO A 248 -20.92 0.88 -24.24
N LYS A 249 -22.15 1.42 -24.20
CA LYS A 249 -22.64 2.20 -23.04
C LYS A 249 -22.81 1.38 -21.76
N VAL A 250 -22.93 0.06 -21.89
CA VAL A 250 -23.05 -0.90 -20.78
C VAL A 250 -22.10 -2.06 -21.07
N CYS A 251 -21.22 -2.37 -20.13
CA CYS A 251 -20.25 -3.47 -20.22
C CYS A 251 -20.70 -4.60 -19.28
N THR A 252 -21.29 -5.67 -19.83
CA THR A 252 -21.77 -6.81 -19.03
C THR A 252 -20.62 -7.71 -18.56
N PRO A 253 -20.83 -8.59 -17.56
CA PRO A 253 -19.82 -9.55 -17.10
C PRO A 253 -19.22 -10.43 -18.21
N GLU A 254 -20.03 -10.83 -19.18
CA GLU A 254 -19.62 -11.63 -20.34
C GLU A 254 -18.78 -10.79 -21.31
N TYR A 255 -19.21 -9.56 -21.61
CA TYR A 255 -18.45 -8.66 -22.47
C TYR A 255 -17.07 -8.35 -21.90
N VAL A 256 -16.98 -8.08 -20.58
CA VAL A 256 -15.70 -7.80 -19.92
C VAL A 256 -14.80 -9.04 -19.90
N ARG A 257 -15.35 -10.24 -19.65
CA ARG A 257 -14.61 -11.51 -19.79
C ARG A 257 -14.06 -11.67 -21.20
N ASP A 258 -14.84 -11.39 -22.23
CA ASP A 258 -14.41 -11.58 -23.62
C ASP A 258 -13.28 -10.61 -24.03
N LEU A 259 -13.14 -9.47 -23.33
CA LEU A 259 -11.97 -8.59 -23.47
C LEU A 259 -10.67 -9.19 -22.87
N ASN A 260 -10.72 -10.27 -22.08
CA ASN A 260 -9.51 -10.94 -21.55
C ASN A 260 -8.60 -11.49 -22.67
N GLN A 261 -9.15 -11.79 -23.85
CA GLN A 261 -8.39 -12.24 -25.02
C GLN A 261 -7.71 -11.08 -25.78
N ARG A 262 -8.11 -9.83 -25.50
CA ARG A 262 -7.63 -8.61 -26.14
C ARG A 262 -7.63 -7.43 -25.15
N PRO A 263 -6.89 -7.54 -24.03
CA PRO A 263 -6.93 -6.53 -22.98
C PRO A 263 -6.33 -5.20 -23.45
N GLY A 264 -6.82 -4.10 -22.90
CA GLY A 264 -6.39 -2.77 -23.29
C GLY A 264 -6.49 -1.73 -22.18
N LEU A 265 -5.90 -0.58 -22.45
CA LEU A 265 -5.98 0.63 -21.65
C LEU A 265 -7.39 1.24 -21.79
N LEU A 266 -7.94 1.79 -20.72
CA LEU A 266 -9.19 2.56 -20.74
C LEU A 266 -8.84 4.05 -20.81
N ALA A 267 -9.54 4.79 -21.67
CA ALA A 267 -9.40 6.24 -21.71
C ALA A 267 -9.94 6.88 -20.41
N ILE A 268 -9.36 8.01 -20.02
CA ILE A 268 -9.74 8.81 -18.84
C ILE A 268 -9.78 10.29 -19.22
N ALA A 269 -10.24 11.16 -18.31
CA ALA A 269 -10.47 12.58 -18.58
C ALA A 269 -9.29 13.28 -19.30
N MET A 270 -9.64 14.02 -20.36
CA MET A 270 -8.75 14.94 -21.07
C MET A 270 -9.22 16.38 -20.86
N GLU A 271 -8.30 17.33 -20.97
CA GLU A 271 -8.61 18.76 -21.00
C GLU A 271 -8.58 19.30 -22.43
N LYS A 272 -9.38 20.34 -22.70
CA LYS A 272 -9.35 21.06 -23.97
C LYS A 272 -8.31 22.17 -23.89
N VAL A 273 -7.34 22.14 -24.79
CA VAL A 273 -6.26 23.13 -24.91
C VAL A 273 -6.40 23.90 -26.21
N GLN A 274 -6.08 25.20 -26.19
CA GLN A 274 -6.01 26.01 -27.40
C GLN A 274 -4.55 26.18 -27.83
N ASP A 275 -4.23 25.89 -29.08
CA ASP A 275 -2.91 26.16 -29.64
C ASP A 275 -2.74 27.67 -29.87
N GLU A 276 -1.70 28.24 -29.25
CA GLU A 276 -1.45 29.69 -29.20
C GLU A 276 -1.16 30.33 -30.58
N LYS A 277 -0.81 29.52 -31.60
CA LYS A 277 -0.34 29.98 -32.91
C LYS A 277 -1.42 29.91 -33.99
N THR A 278 -2.31 28.93 -33.89
CA THR A 278 -3.38 28.64 -34.84
C THR A 278 -4.76 28.96 -34.29
N GLY A 279 -4.90 29.11 -32.97
CA GLY A 279 -6.18 29.29 -32.28
C GLY A 279 -7.08 28.05 -32.28
N GLN A 280 -6.61 26.91 -32.78
CA GLN A 280 -7.39 25.67 -32.80
C GLN A 280 -7.48 25.04 -31.41
N ILE A 281 -8.60 24.37 -31.11
CA ILE A 281 -8.80 23.62 -29.88
C ILE A 281 -8.52 22.14 -30.15
N ASP A 282 -7.69 21.52 -29.32
CA ASP A 282 -7.38 20.08 -29.35
C ASP A 282 -7.41 19.50 -27.92
N LEU A 283 -7.19 18.19 -27.76
CA LEU A 283 -7.20 17.53 -26.46
C LEU A 283 -5.79 17.27 -25.91
N ARG A 284 -5.62 17.47 -24.60
CA ARG A 284 -4.41 17.08 -23.85
C ARG A 284 -4.80 16.12 -22.72
N GLY A 285 -3.96 15.12 -22.47
CA GLY A 285 -4.16 14.19 -21.37
C GLY A 285 -3.86 14.89 -20.05
N ILE A 286 -4.83 14.91 -19.13
CA ILE A 286 -4.63 15.40 -17.77
C ILE A 286 -3.58 14.49 -17.08
N PRO A 287 -2.62 15.04 -16.32
CA PRO A 287 -1.58 14.26 -15.68
C PRO A 287 -2.06 13.56 -14.40
N PHE A 288 -1.54 12.36 -14.16
CA PHE A 288 -1.71 11.61 -12.91
C PHE A 288 -0.41 10.91 -12.54
N VAL A 289 -0.34 10.35 -11.33
CA VAL A 289 0.84 9.69 -10.77
C VAL A 289 0.51 8.23 -10.45
N VAL A 290 1.34 7.30 -10.92
CA VAL A 290 1.13 5.85 -10.71
C VAL A 290 1.77 5.35 -9.40
N PRO A 291 1.40 4.16 -8.91
CA PRO A 291 2.09 3.53 -7.78
C PRO A 291 3.57 3.24 -8.07
N GLY A 292 3.91 2.85 -9.30
CA GLY A 292 5.29 2.63 -9.78
C GLY A 292 5.58 1.18 -10.20
N ALA A 293 6.85 0.90 -10.49
CA ALA A 293 7.33 -0.43 -10.90
C ALA A 293 6.53 -1.06 -12.07
N ARG A 294 5.71 -2.10 -11.81
CA ARG A 294 4.90 -2.78 -12.83
C ARG A 294 3.56 -2.10 -13.17
N PHE A 295 3.24 -0.99 -12.50
CA PHE A 295 1.96 -0.31 -12.60
C PHE A 295 2.09 0.96 -13.47
N ASN A 296 1.32 1.01 -14.56
CA ASN A 296 1.25 2.16 -15.48
C ASN A 296 -0.14 2.82 -15.51
N GLU A 297 -1.09 2.22 -14.81
CA GLU A 297 -2.49 2.63 -14.73
C GLU A 297 -2.71 3.66 -13.62
N LEU A 298 -3.75 4.48 -13.77
CA LEU A 298 -4.36 5.15 -12.64
C LEU A 298 -4.93 4.07 -11.71
N TYR A 299 -4.62 4.13 -10.41
CA TYR A 299 -5.16 3.24 -9.38
C TYR A 299 -5.94 4.07 -8.35
N ASN A 300 -7.12 3.60 -7.92
CA ASN A 300 -8.08 4.37 -7.12
C ASN A 300 -7.52 4.83 -5.77
N TRP A 301 -7.38 3.91 -4.81
CA TRP A 301 -7.04 4.28 -3.43
C TRP A 301 -5.59 4.78 -3.30
N ASP A 302 -4.68 4.27 -4.13
CA ASP A 302 -3.30 4.75 -4.25
C ASP A 302 -3.24 6.24 -4.58
N SER A 303 -4.09 6.72 -5.50
CA SER A 303 -4.10 8.13 -5.92
C SER A 303 -4.44 9.07 -4.77
N TYR A 304 -5.33 8.68 -3.85
CA TYR A 304 -5.61 9.48 -2.64
C TYR A 304 -4.35 9.59 -1.75
N PHE A 305 -3.67 8.48 -1.47
CA PHE A 305 -2.45 8.51 -0.65
C PHE A 305 -1.31 9.27 -1.32
N ILE A 306 -1.11 9.06 -2.62
CA ILE A 306 -0.15 9.81 -3.44
C ILE A 306 -0.47 11.31 -3.39
N ALA A 307 -1.74 11.70 -3.52
CA ALA A 307 -2.16 13.09 -3.43
C ALA A 307 -1.90 13.74 -2.06
N LEU A 308 -1.95 13.00 -0.94
CA LEU A 308 -1.51 13.53 0.35
C LEU A 308 -0.03 13.97 0.27
N GLY A 309 0.84 13.13 -0.30
CA GLY A 309 2.25 13.45 -0.51
C GLY A 309 2.48 14.63 -1.46
N LEU A 310 1.74 14.66 -2.59
CA LEU A 310 1.80 15.74 -3.57
C LEU A 310 1.36 17.08 -2.98
N LEU A 311 0.32 17.12 -2.15
CA LEU A 311 -0.18 18.35 -1.52
C LEU A 311 0.81 18.91 -0.47
N GLU A 312 1.49 18.06 0.30
CA GLU A 312 2.59 18.51 1.18
C GLU A 312 3.79 19.04 0.37
N ASP A 313 4.07 18.46 -0.79
CA ASP A 313 5.12 18.91 -1.72
C ASP A 313 4.69 20.06 -2.67
N GLY A 314 3.48 20.60 -2.51
CA GLY A 314 2.97 21.74 -3.30
C GLY A 314 2.55 21.40 -4.75
N ARG A 315 2.47 20.12 -5.11
CA ARG A 315 2.12 19.62 -6.46
C ARG A 315 0.61 19.49 -6.68
N LEU A 316 -0.11 20.60 -6.53
CA LEU A 316 -1.55 20.68 -6.82
C LEU A 316 -1.87 20.31 -8.28
N ASP A 317 -0.95 20.61 -9.20
CA ASP A 317 -0.98 20.25 -10.62
C ASP A 317 -1.12 18.74 -10.88
N LEU A 318 -0.52 17.91 -10.01
CA LEU A 318 -0.62 16.45 -10.07
C LEU A 318 -1.71 15.89 -9.13
N ALA A 319 -2.01 16.58 -8.02
CA ALA A 319 -3.02 16.13 -7.06
C ALA A 319 -4.46 16.28 -7.57
N LYS A 320 -4.73 17.28 -8.42
CA LYS A 320 -6.08 17.53 -8.95
C LYS A 320 -6.50 16.52 -10.03
N GLY A 321 -5.58 16.16 -10.93
CA GLY A 321 -5.88 15.34 -12.13
C GLY A 321 -6.61 14.02 -11.86
N PRO A 322 -6.18 13.20 -10.88
CA PRO A 322 -6.90 11.97 -10.50
C PRO A 322 -8.36 12.19 -10.10
N VAL A 323 -8.71 13.33 -9.48
CA VAL A 323 -10.10 13.65 -9.13
C VAL A 323 -10.91 13.93 -10.40
N ASP A 324 -10.36 14.65 -11.38
CA ASP A 324 -11.01 14.84 -12.69
C ASP A 324 -11.18 13.51 -13.44
N HIS A 325 -10.20 12.61 -13.36
CA HIS A 325 -10.30 11.26 -13.92
C HIS A 325 -11.39 10.44 -13.21
N PHE A 326 -11.50 10.48 -11.88
CA PHE A 326 -12.52 9.76 -11.13
C PHE A 326 -13.95 10.27 -11.41
N ILE A 327 -14.13 11.57 -11.65
CA ILE A 327 -15.40 12.11 -12.18
C ILE A 327 -15.76 11.42 -13.50
N PHE A 328 -14.79 11.31 -14.42
CA PHE A 328 -14.96 10.64 -15.73
C PHE A 328 -15.20 9.12 -15.59
N GLU A 329 -14.52 8.42 -14.69
CA GLU A 329 -14.75 6.99 -14.46
C GLU A 329 -16.16 6.74 -13.89
N ILE A 330 -16.62 7.57 -12.95
CA ILE A 330 -18.00 7.51 -12.44
C ILE A 330 -19.02 7.89 -13.54
N GLN A 331 -18.67 8.81 -14.45
CA GLN A 331 -19.52 9.21 -15.58
C GLN A 331 -19.72 8.05 -16.56
N HIS A 332 -18.63 7.44 -17.05
CA HIS A 332 -18.64 6.48 -18.18
C HIS A 332 -18.50 4.99 -17.80
N TYR A 333 -17.93 4.68 -16.63
CA TYR A 333 -17.71 3.31 -16.14
C TYR A 333 -18.50 3.02 -14.84
N HIS A 334 -19.34 3.97 -14.41
CA HIS A 334 -20.28 3.91 -13.28
C HIS A 334 -19.65 3.79 -11.87
N LYS A 335 -18.33 3.67 -11.77
CA LYS A 335 -17.56 3.50 -10.52
C LYS A 335 -16.14 4.02 -10.74
N ILE A 336 -15.42 4.38 -9.68
CA ILE A 336 -13.95 4.46 -9.77
C ILE A 336 -13.41 3.02 -9.85
N MET A 337 -12.58 2.73 -10.83
CA MET A 337 -12.08 1.38 -11.12
C MET A 337 -10.85 1.05 -10.28
N ASN A 338 -10.57 -0.25 -10.11
CA ASN A 338 -9.33 -0.73 -9.46
C ASN A 338 -8.10 -0.10 -10.13
N GLY A 339 -8.08 -0.12 -11.46
CA GLY A 339 -7.35 0.83 -12.29
C GLY A 339 -7.86 0.86 -13.73
N ASN A 340 -7.33 1.73 -14.59
CA ASN A 340 -7.91 1.99 -15.91
C ASN A 340 -7.51 0.96 -17.02
N ARG A 341 -7.80 -0.33 -16.81
CA ARG A 341 -7.68 -1.41 -17.82
C ARG A 341 -8.97 -2.22 -17.94
N THR A 342 -9.21 -2.84 -19.10
CA THR A 342 -10.46 -3.59 -19.38
C THR A 342 -10.81 -4.64 -18.32
N TYR A 343 -9.82 -5.40 -17.83
CA TYR A 343 -9.99 -6.44 -16.79
C TYR A 343 -10.34 -5.91 -15.38
N TYR A 344 -10.42 -4.58 -15.22
CA TYR A 344 -10.86 -3.90 -14.00
C TYR A 344 -12.26 -3.25 -14.10
N LEU A 345 -12.93 -3.23 -15.28
CA LEU A 345 -14.21 -2.54 -15.51
C LEU A 345 -15.33 -2.82 -14.48
N LEU A 346 -15.32 -4.00 -13.85
CA LEU A 346 -16.34 -4.48 -12.91
C LEU A 346 -15.91 -4.42 -11.43
N ARG A 347 -14.67 -3.99 -11.17
CA ARG A 347 -13.98 -4.07 -9.88
C ARG A 347 -13.47 -2.70 -9.46
N SER A 348 -13.91 -2.24 -8.30
CA SER A 348 -13.49 -0.96 -7.72
C SER A 348 -12.26 -1.16 -6.80
N GLN A 349 -12.08 -0.24 -5.86
CA GLN A 349 -11.10 -0.26 -4.77
C GLN A 349 -11.68 0.54 -3.57
N PRO A 350 -11.03 0.56 -2.39
CA PRO A 350 -11.56 1.24 -1.21
C PRO A 350 -11.87 2.74 -1.47
N PRO A 351 -13.11 3.21 -1.24
CA PRO A 351 -13.56 4.54 -1.69
C PRO A 351 -13.02 5.71 -0.84
N PHE A 352 -12.15 6.56 -1.41
CA PHE A 352 -11.61 7.76 -0.75
C PHE A 352 -12.02 9.10 -1.41
N PHE A 353 -12.88 9.07 -2.43
CA PHE A 353 -13.11 10.19 -3.35
C PHE A 353 -13.56 11.49 -2.67
N THR A 354 -14.37 11.43 -1.60
CA THR A 354 -14.87 12.63 -0.93
C THR A 354 -13.79 13.36 -0.12
N ASP A 355 -12.95 12.65 0.63
CA ASP A 355 -11.85 13.26 1.39
C ASP A 355 -10.73 13.73 0.45
N PHE A 356 -10.52 13.01 -0.66
CA PHE A 356 -9.61 13.43 -1.73
C PHE A 356 -10.09 14.74 -2.37
N THR A 357 -11.35 14.78 -2.85
CA THR A 357 -11.98 15.97 -3.44
C THR A 357 -11.92 17.15 -2.46
N ARG A 358 -12.25 16.93 -1.19
CA ARG A 358 -12.17 17.96 -0.13
C ARG A 358 -10.77 18.55 -0.02
N ARG A 359 -9.72 17.73 0.14
CA ARG A 359 -8.34 18.22 0.32
C ARG A 359 -7.83 19.00 -0.88
N VAL A 360 -8.18 18.55 -2.09
CA VAL A 360 -7.84 19.26 -3.33
C VAL A 360 -8.61 20.58 -3.41
N TYR A 361 -9.90 20.61 -3.07
CA TYR A 361 -10.71 21.83 -3.00
C TYR A 361 -10.16 22.84 -1.98
N GLU A 362 -9.87 22.40 -0.76
CA GLU A 362 -9.30 23.21 0.32
C GLU A 362 -7.95 23.82 -0.09
N ARG A 363 -7.11 23.06 -0.81
CA ARG A 363 -5.86 23.61 -1.37
C ARG A 363 -6.11 24.58 -2.54
N MET A 364 -7.04 24.28 -3.45
CA MET A 364 -7.43 25.20 -4.55
C MET A 364 -7.95 26.54 -4.00
N LEU A 365 -8.73 26.54 -2.91
CA LEU A 365 -9.14 27.77 -2.22
C LEU A 365 -7.99 28.50 -1.51
N SER A 366 -7.02 27.77 -0.97
CA SER A 366 -5.84 28.33 -0.30
C SER A 366 -4.87 28.99 -1.29
N ASP A 367 -4.63 28.36 -2.43
CA ASP A 367 -3.62 28.77 -3.40
C ASP A 367 -4.15 29.79 -4.42
N GLN A 368 -5.46 29.74 -4.73
CA GLN A 368 -6.13 30.57 -5.74
C GLN A 368 -7.54 31.03 -5.26
N PRO A 369 -7.64 31.80 -4.16
CA PRO A 369 -8.91 32.19 -3.55
C PRO A 369 -9.84 32.98 -4.48
N GLU A 370 -9.28 33.79 -5.39
CA GLU A 370 -10.01 34.54 -6.41
C GLU A 370 -10.79 33.66 -7.40
N HIS A 371 -10.37 32.40 -7.58
CA HIS A 371 -11.08 31.41 -8.41
C HIS A 371 -12.18 30.64 -7.67
N LYS A 372 -12.57 31.02 -6.42
CA LYS A 372 -13.56 30.28 -5.61
C LYS A 372 -14.85 29.89 -6.36
N ALA A 373 -15.39 30.74 -7.23
CA ALA A 373 -16.60 30.40 -8.00
C ALA A 373 -16.39 29.21 -8.96
N GLN A 374 -15.25 29.17 -9.65
CA GLN A 374 -14.84 28.06 -10.52
C GLN A 374 -14.55 26.79 -9.71
N HIS A 375 -13.95 26.95 -8.52
CA HIS A 375 -13.70 25.84 -7.61
C HIS A 375 -14.99 25.25 -7.04
N LYS A 376 -15.98 26.08 -6.65
CA LYS A 376 -17.31 25.63 -6.18
C LYS A 376 -18.05 24.87 -7.30
N ALA A 377 -17.95 25.31 -8.56
CA ALA A 377 -18.51 24.58 -9.71
C ALA A 377 -17.82 23.22 -9.95
N TRP A 378 -16.49 23.14 -9.78
CA TRP A 378 -15.75 21.87 -9.86
C TRP A 378 -16.13 20.92 -8.72
N LEU A 379 -16.18 21.41 -7.49
CA LEU A 379 -16.65 20.66 -6.32
C LEU A 379 -18.07 20.13 -6.49
N HIS A 380 -18.98 20.92 -7.08
CA HIS A 380 -20.35 20.50 -7.37
C HIS A 380 -20.39 19.26 -8.28
N ARG A 381 -19.59 19.26 -9.37
CA ARG A 381 -19.49 18.12 -10.30
C ARG A 381 -18.90 16.89 -9.59
N ALA A 382 -17.88 17.08 -8.75
CA ALA A 382 -17.27 16.00 -7.96
C ALA A 382 -18.24 15.40 -6.93
N LEU A 383 -19.03 16.22 -6.22
CA LEU A 383 -20.07 15.75 -5.31
C LEU A 383 -21.20 15.01 -6.02
N CYS A 384 -21.64 15.49 -7.19
CA CYS A 384 -22.62 14.77 -8.02
C CYS A 384 -22.11 13.37 -8.39
N ALA A 385 -20.84 13.25 -8.79
CA ALA A 385 -20.20 11.95 -9.03
C ALA A 385 -20.10 11.10 -7.75
N ALA A 386 -19.68 11.65 -6.62
CA ALA A 386 -19.56 10.91 -5.35
C ALA A 386 -20.92 10.36 -4.87
N ILE A 387 -22.00 11.12 -5.06
CA ILE A 387 -23.37 10.70 -4.74
C ILE A 387 -23.83 9.58 -5.69
N LYS A 388 -23.49 9.65 -6.99
CA LYS A 388 -23.73 8.54 -7.95
C LYS A 388 -22.98 7.28 -7.56
N GLU A 389 -21.70 7.37 -7.20
CA GLU A 389 -20.92 6.20 -6.77
C GLU A 389 -21.47 5.59 -5.47
N TYR A 390 -21.74 6.41 -4.46
CA TYR A 390 -22.34 5.97 -3.20
C TYR A 390 -23.62 5.17 -3.44
N HIS A 391 -24.57 5.70 -4.24
CA HIS A 391 -25.85 5.05 -4.49
C HIS A 391 -25.76 3.84 -5.43
N MET A 392 -25.09 3.98 -6.57
CA MET A 392 -25.11 2.98 -7.66
C MET A 392 -24.05 1.88 -7.52
N VAL A 393 -23.07 2.01 -6.60
CA VAL A 393 -21.97 1.03 -6.43
C VAL A 393 -21.97 0.42 -5.04
N TRP A 394 -21.99 1.27 -4.00
CA TRP A 394 -21.78 0.85 -2.61
C TRP A 394 -23.08 0.59 -1.83
N MET A 395 -24.16 1.27 -2.19
CA MET A 395 -25.50 1.10 -1.63
C MET A 395 -26.49 0.43 -2.60
N SER A 396 -25.96 -0.25 -3.63
CA SER A 396 -26.70 -1.21 -4.47
C SER A 396 -26.25 -2.64 -4.19
N GLU A 397 -27.15 -3.60 -4.40
CA GLU A 397 -26.78 -5.01 -4.44
C GLU A 397 -25.83 -5.29 -5.64
N PRO A 398 -24.94 -6.29 -5.56
CA PRO A 398 -24.73 -7.24 -4.46
C PRO A 398 -23.81 -6.74 -3.33
N ARG A 399 -23.35 -5.48 -3.37
CA ARG A 399 -22.50 -4.91 -2.31
C ARG A 399 -23.30 -4.58 -1.05
N PHE A 400 -24.44 -3.94 -1.20
CA PHE A 400 -25.34 -3.64 -0.09
C PHE A 400 -25.88 -4.92 0.59
N ASP A 401 -26.23 -4.81 1.87
CA ASP A 401 -26.92 -5.83 2.62
C ASP A 401 -28.22 -5.24 3.23
N PRO A 402 -29.41 -5.62 2.73
CA PRO A 402 -30.66 -5.04 3.21
C PRO A 402 -31.01 -5.45 4.65
N ASN A 403 -30.41 -6.51 5.19
CA ASN A 403 -30.69 -7.00 6.55
C ASN A 403 -29.98 -6.17 7.63
N THR A 404 -28.71 -5.84 7.40
CA THR A 404 -27.87 -5.07 8.33
C THR A 404 -27.79 -3.58 7.98
N GLY A 405 -28.07 -3.20 6.73
CA GLY A 405 -27.86 -1.85 6.20
C GLY A 405 -26.39 -1.49 5.96
N LEU A 406 -25.48 -2.47 5.98
CA LEU A 406 -24.06 -2.31 5.72
C LEU A 406 -23.70 -2.71 4.28
N SER A 407 -22.46 -2.45 3.86
CA SER A 407 -21.95 -2.82 2.53
C SER A 407 -20.78 -3.79 2.61
N ARG A 408 -20.58 -4.62 1.58
CA ARG A 408 -19.45 -5.56 1.44
C ARG A 408 -18.76 -5.35 0.10
N TYR A 409 -17.47 -5.70 -0.03
CA TYR A 409 -16.83 -5.76 -1.35
C TYR A 409 -17.40 -6.96 -2.10
N HIS A 410 -18.13 -6.72 -3.19
CA HIS A 410 -18.78 -7.77 -3.97
C HIS A 410 -18.80 -7.39 -5.46
N PRO A 411 -17.63 -7.31 -6.12
CA PRO A 411 -17.56 -7.03 -7.54
C PRO A 411 -18.23 -8.13 -8.37
N GLU A 412 -18.74 -7.72 -9.52
CA GLU A 412 -19.17 -8.59 -10.59
C GLU A 412 -17.96 -9.18 -11.35
N GLY A 413 -18.24 -10.01 -12.35
CA GLY A 413 -17.26 -10.61 -13.24
C GLY A 413 -17.32 -12.13 -13.25
N LEU A 414 -16.80 -12.71 -14.33
CA LEU A 414 -16.86 -14.14 -14.64
C LEU A 414 -15.45 -14.68 -14.90
N GLY A 415 -15.27 -15.99 -14.71
CA GLY A 415 -14.01 -16.68 -15.02
C GLY A 415 -12.85 -16.32 -14.09
N VAL A 416 -11.65 -16.69 -14.55
CA VAL A 416 -10.37 -16.46 -13.87
C VAL A 416 -9.85 -15.03 -14.14
N PRO A 417 -9.39 -14.28 -13.12
CA PRO A 417 -8.75 -12.98 -13.33
C PRO A 417 -7.51 -13.07 -14.24
N PRO A 418 -7.45 -12.36 -15.38
CA PRO A 418 -6.40 -12.53 -16.39
C PRO A 418 -5.08 -11.83 -16.05
N GLU A 419 -5.07 -10.92 -15.07
CA GLU A 419 -3.92 -10.07 -14.77
C GLU A 419 -2.89 -10.71 -13.82
N THR A 420 -3.20 -11.89 -13.26
CA THR A 420 -2.33 -12.58 -12.30
C THR A 420 -1.13 -13.26 -12.98
N GLU A 421 -0.19 -13.74 -12.15
CA GLU A 421 0.91 -14.59 -12.61
C GLU A 421 0.35 -15.90 -13.24
N ALA A 422 0.97 -16.39 -14.31
CA ALA A 422 0.40 -17.50 -15.09
C ALA A 422 0.25 -18.84 -14.33
N SER A 423 0.96 -18.98 -13.20
CA SER A 423 0.88 -20.14 -12.31
C SER A 423 -0.02 -19.92 -11.07
N HIS A 424 -0.56 -18.70 -10.87
CA HIS A 424 -1.18 -18.25 -9.62
C HIS A 424 -2.33 -19.17 -9.17
N PHE A 425 -3.25 -19.51 -10.08
CA PHE A 425 -4.37 -20.41 -9.81
C PHE A 425 -4.14 -21.86 -10.21
N THR A 426 -2.97 -22.25 -10.74
CA THR A 426 -2.72 -23.62 -11.23
C THR A 426 -2.87 -24.69 -10.15
N ALA A 427 -2.57 -24.37 -8.89
CA ALA A 427 -2.76 -25.29 -7.76
C ALA A 427 -4.25 -25.48 -7.38
N LEU A 428 -5.07 -24.44 -7.58
CA LEU A 428 -6.52 -24.45 -7.35
C LEU A 428 -7.28 -25.18 -8.47
N LEU A 429 -6.91 -24.90 -9.73
CA LEU A 429 -7.63 -25.37 -10.92
C LEU A 429 -7.31 -26.83 -11.28
N ARG A 430 -6.17 -27.36 -10.80
CA ARG A 430 -5.70 -28.72 -11.13
C ARG A 430 -6.70 -29.84 -10.77
N PRO A 431 -7.28 -29.92 -9.55
CA PRO A 431 -8.25 -30.97 -9.23
C PRO A 431 -9.50 -30.95 -10.12
N TYR A 432 -9.92 -29.77 -10.57
CA TYR A 432 -11.03 -29.61 -11.51
C TYR A 432 -10.64 -30.05 -12.93
N ALA A 433 -9.44 -29.67 -13.41
CA ALA A 433 -8.93 -30.17 -14.69
C ALA A 433 -8.78 -31.71 -14.71
N GLU A 434 -8.34 -32.29 -13.59
CA GLU A 434 -8.26 -33.75 -13.38
C GLU A 434 -9.66 -34.40 -13.36
N LYS A 435 -10.67 -33.77 -12.71
CA LYS A 435 -12.09 -34.19 -12.74
C LYS A 435 -12.66 -34.21 -14.17
N TYR A 436 -12.29 -33.24 -15.01
CA TYR A 436 -12.71 -33.16 -16.42
C TYR A 436 -11.74 -33.85 -17.42
N GLN A 437 -10.71 -34.55 -16.93
CA GLN A 437 -9.74 -35.30 -17.74
C GLN A 437 -9.02 -34.46 -18.82
N CYS A 438 -8.83 -33.17 -18.57
CA CYS A 438 -8.30 -32.19 -19.52
C CYS A 438 -7.08 -31.44 -18.95
N SER A 439 -6.42 -30.61 -19.78
CA SER A 439 -5.31 -29.78 -19.28
C SER A 439 -5.81 -28.59 -18.45
N VAL A 440 -5.00 -28.05 -17.53
CA VAL A 440 -5.41 -26.87 -16.72
C VAL A 440 -5.79 -25.66 -17.58
N ASN A 441 -5.09 -25.45 -18.70
CA ASN A 441 -5.38 -24.35 -19.62
C ASN A 441 -6.71 -24.56 -20.37
N GLU A 442 -7.02 -25.82 -20.71
CA GLU A 442 -8.26 -26.22 -21.37
C GLU A 442 -9.45 -26.16 -20.41
N PHE A 443 -9.29 -26.63 -19.18
CA PHE A 443 -10.27 -26.42 -18.11
C PHE A 443 -10.54 -24.94 -17.87
N THR A 444 -9.49 -24.11 -17.80
CA THR A 444 -9.63 -22.65 -17.64
C THR A 444 -10.47 -22.06 -18.77
N ARG A 445 -10.16 -22.42 -20.03
CA ARG A 445 -10.93 -21.99 -21.20
C ARG A 445 -12.40 -22.44 -21.12
N MET A 446 -12.66 -23.68 -20.72
CA MET A 446 -14.03 -24.22 -20.56
C MET A 446 -14.80 -23.51 -19.45
N TYR A 447 -14.14 -23.23 -18.32
CA TYR A 447 -14.72 -22.54 -17.16
C TYR A 447 -15.04 -21.07 -17.48
N ASP A 448 -14.08 -20.33 -18.06
CA ASP A 448 -14.29 -18.95 -18.48
C ASP A 448 -15.46 -18.86 -19.48
N ASN A 449 -15.50 -19.75 -20.48
CA ASN A 449 -16.57 -19.83 -21.48
C ASN A 449 -17.93 -20.32 -20.94
N GLN A 450 -18.02 -20.75 -19.67
CA GLN A 450 -19.20 -21.40 -19.07
C GLN A 450 -19.62 -22.72 -19.77
N GLU A 451 -18.68 -23.40 -20.42
CA GLU A 451 -18.84 -24.76 -20.96
C GLU A 451 -18.88 -25.82 -19.86
N VAL A 452 -18.42 -25.47 -18.64
CA VAL A 452 -18.55 -26.24 -17.39
C VAL A 452 -19.03 -25.32 -16.27
N GLN A 453 -19.63 -25.90 -15.23
CA GLN A 453 -20.15 -25.18 -14.05
C GLN A 453 -19.60 -25.82 -12.78
N GLU A 454 -19.00 -25.01 -11.91
CA GLU A 454 -18.38 -25.44 -10.66
C GLU A 454 -18.66 -24.39 -9.55
N PRO A 455 -19.81 -24.48 -8.84
CA PRO A 455 -20.23 -23.45 -7.89
C PRO A 455 -19.21 -23.14 -6.77
N ASP A 456 -18.44 -24.13 -6.34
CA ASP A 456 -17.36 -23.97 -5.36
C ASP A 456 -16.21 -23.09 -5.90
N LEU A 457 -15.97 -23.14 -7.20
CA LEU A 457 -14.97 -22.34 -7.91
C LEU A 457 -15.50 -20.94 -8.22
N ASP A 458 -16.78 -20.82 -8.55
CA ASP A 458 -17.49 -19.55 -8.69
C ASP A 458 -17.48 -18.76 -7.36
N GLU A 459 -17.77 -19.43 -6.24
CA GLU A 459 -17.66 -18.83 -4.90
C GLU A 459 -16.22 -18.45 -4.56
N TYR A 460 -15.23 -19.27 -4.90
CA TYR A 460 -13.83 -18.91 -4.72
C TYR A 460 -13.45 -17.62 -5.50
N PHE A 461 -13.76 -17.54 -6.80
CA PHE A 461 -13.39 -16.38 -7.61
C PHE A 461 -14.23 -15.12 -7.28
N ARG A 462 -15.47 -15.29 -6.81
CA ARG A 462 -16.26 -14.22 -6.18
C ARG A 462 -15.53 -13.63 -4.97
N HIS A 463 -14.96 -14.48 -4.11
CA HIS A 463 -14.15 -14.04 -2.99
C HIS A 463 -12.79 -13.45 -3.42
N ASP A 464 -12.07 -14.01 -4.39
CA ASP A 464 -10.81 -13.45 -4.91
C ASP A 464 -11.00 -12.04 -5.49
N ARG A 465 -12.01 -11.84 -6.36
CA ARG A 465 -12.33 -10.51 -6.91
C ARG A 465 -12.66 -9.51 -5.81
N ALA A 466 -13.41 -9.93 -4.78
CA ALA A 466 -13.70 -9.11 -3.60
C ALA A 466 -12.46 -8.78 -2.76
N VAL A 467 -11.52 -9.74 -2.59
CA VAL A 467 -10.23 -9.50 -1.94
C VAL A 467 -9.44 -8.42 -2.68
N ARG A 468 -9.42 -8.45 -4.02
CA ARG A 468 -8.80 -7.40 -4.87
C ARG A 468 -9.54 -6.06 -4.83
N GLU A 469 -10.87 -6.06 -4.74
CA GLU A 469 -11.66 -4.84 -4.52
C GLU A 469 -11.44 -4.22 -3.13
N SER A 470 -11.09 -5.03 -2.13
CA SER A 470 -10.72 -4.52 -0.79
C SER A 470 -9.35 -3.85 -0.72
N GLY A 471 -8.54 -3.93 -1.79
CA GLY A 471 -7.13 -3.50 -1.80
C GLY A 471 -6.18 -4.33 -0.94
N HIS A 472 -6.68 -5.32 -0.21
CA HIS A 472 -5.89 -6.18 0.69
C HIS A 472 -5.60 -7.56 0.07
N ASP A 473 -5.23 -7.61 -1.22
CA ASP A 473 -4.90 -8.85 -1.94
C ASP A 473 -3.43 -9.31 -1.68
N THR A 474 -3.16 -10.36 -0.89
CA THR A 474 -4.09 -11.12 -0.02
C THR A 474 -3.78 -11.00 1.48
N SER A 475 -4.76 -11.37 2.31
CA SER A 475 -4.68 -11.48 3.78
C SER A 475 -5.67 -12.54 4.29
N TYR A 476 -5.28 -13.30 5.30
CA TYR A 476 -6.16 -14.26 6.00
C TYR A 476 -7.34 -13.62 6.74
N ARG A 477 -7.39 -12.29 6.84
CA ARG A 477 -8.59 -11.53 7.23
C ARG A 477 -9.75 -11.73 6.25
N VAL A 478 -9.46 -11.72 4.94
CA VAL A 478 -10.44 -11.59 3.84
C VAL A 478 -10.47 -12.79 2.88
N GLU A 479 -9.38 -13.55 2.81
CA GLU A 479 -9.24 -14.77 1.98
C GLU A 479 -10.42 -15.75 2.13
N ARG A 480 -11.03 -16.12 1.00
CA ARG A 480 -12.21 -17.01 0.89
C ARG A 480 -13.46 -16.58 1.69
N LYS A 481 -13.57 -15.30 2.05
CA LYS A 481 -14.73 -14.76 2.79
C LYS A 481 -15.09 -13.31 2.49
N CYS A 482 -14.24 -12.54 1.80
CA CYS A 482 -14.40 -11.09 1.60
C CYS A 482 -15.79 -10.67 1.10
N ALA A 483 -16.29 -11.33 0.04
CA ALA A 483 -17.64 -11.13 -0.50
C ALA A 483 -18.82 -11.44 0.45
N ASP A 484 -18.56 -11.89 1.68
CA ASP A 484 -19.57 -12.08 2.74
C ASP A 484 -19.27 -11.24 4.00
N LEU A 485 -18.26 -10.37 3.99
CA LEU A 485 -17.87 -9.51 5.11
C LEU A 485 -18.36 -8.07 4.93
N ALA A 486 -19.19 -7.58 5.85
CA ALA A 486 -19.26 -6.14 6.13
C ALA A 486 -17.96 -5.73 6.84
N THR A 487 -16.96 -5.32 6.06
CA THR A 487 -15.63 -4.98 6.58
C THR A 487 -15.62 -3.60 7.24
N ILE A 488 -14.83 -3.46 8.32
CA ILE A 488 -14.76 -2.21 9.08
C ILE A 488 -14.11 -1.07 8.29
N ASP A 489 -13.18 -1.41 7.38
CA ASP A 489 -12.61 -0.46 6.42
C ASP A 489 -13.72 0.20 5.58
N LEU A 490 -14.48 -0.57 4.80
CA LEU A 490 -15.54 -0.06 3.93
C LEU A 490 -16.60 0.72 4.71
N GLN A 491 -17.01 0.27 5.89
CA GLN A 491 -17.99 1.04 6.67
C GLN A 491 -17.43 2.37 7.16
N SER A 492 -16.13 2.42 7.50
CA SER A 492 -15.45 3.68 7.88
C SER A 492 -15.35 4.64 6.70
N LEU A 493 -15.11 4.13 5.49
CA LEU A 493 -15.03 4.93 4.27
C LEU A 493 -16.41 5.45 3.84
N LEU A 494 -17.46 4.62 3.89
CA LEU A 494 -18.82 5.04 3.56
C LEU A 494 -19.39 6.02 4.59
N PHE A 495 -19.07 5.86 5.89
CA PHE A 495 -19.34 6.89 6.89
C PHE A 495 -18.64 8.21 6.57
N LYS A 496 -17.40 8.15 6.03
CA LYS A 496 -16.68 9.36 5.62
C LYS A 496 -17.33 10.03 4.41
N TYR A 497 -17.79 9.27 3.41
CA TYR A 497 -18.60 9.81 2.30
C TYR A 497 -19.85 10.51 2.82
N GLU A 498 -20.61 9.84 3.70
CA GLU A 498 -21.84 10.41 4.29
C GLU A 498 -21.58 11.69 5.09
N ARG A 499 -20.48 11.74 5.86
CA ARG A 499 -20.05 12.95 6.57
C ARG A 499 -19.61 14.06 5.62
N ASP A 500 -18.77 13.76 4.64
CA ASP A 500 -18.23 14.75 3.71
C ASP A 500 -19.29 15.37 2.83
N ILE A 501 -20.16 14.55 2.22
CA ILE A 501 -21.23 15.04 1.35
C ILE A 501 -22.16 15.95 2.16
N GLY A 502 -22.54 15.55 3.38
CA GLY A 502 -23.35 16.40 4.26
C GLY A 502 -22.66 17.70 4.68
N GLU A 503 -21.39 17.65 5.10
CA GLU A 503 -20.63 18.84 5.50
C GLU A 503 -20.42 19.80 4.31
N LEU A 504 -20.01 19.30 3.15
CA LEU A 504 -19.74 20.13 1.98
C LEU A 504 -21.02 20.75 1.40
N ILE A 505 -22.16 20.03 1.40
CA ILE A 505 -23.45 20.62 0.99
C ILE A 505 -23.85 21.77 1.92
N ARG A 506 -23.71 21.60 3.24
CA ARG A 506 -24.02 22.66 4.22
C ARG A 506 -23.07 23.86 4.09
N ASP A 507 -21.77 23.60 4.04
CA ASP A 507 -20.74 24.63 4.22
C ASP A 507 -20.40 25.37 2.92
N GLU A 508 -20.54 24.72 1.77
CA GLU A 508 -20.21 25.31 0.46
C GLU A 508 -21.42 25.47 -0.48
N PHE A 509 -22.58 24.85 -0.23
CA PHE A 509 -23.76 24.92 -1.11
C PHE A 509 -25.04 25.39 -0.41
N ASP A 510 -24.92 26.14 0.69
CA ASP A 510 -26.07 26.80 1.32
C ASP A 510 -27.16 25.79 1.79
N ASP A 511 -26.73 24.57 2.12
CA ASP A 511 -27.51 23.35 2.41
C ASP A 511 -28.29 22.73 1.24
N GLU A 512 -28.12 23.20 0.00
CA GLU A 512 -28.87 22.72 -1.18
C GLU A 512 -27.99 22.46 -2.42
N LEU A 513 -27.86 21.18 -2.81
CA LEU A 513 -27.13 20.75 -4.02
C LEU A 513 -28.05 19.97 -4.97
N GLU A 514 -28.11 20.34 -6.24
CA GLU A 514 -28.95 19.68 -7.25
C GLU A 514 -28.10 18.79 -8.18
N LEU A 515 -28.38 17.48 -8.20
CA LEU A 515 -27.65 16.51 -9.03
C LEU A 515 -27.77 16.84 -10.52
N THR A 516 -26.63 16.99 -11.20
CA THR A 516 -26.61 17.30 -12.63
C THR A 516 -27.10 16.14 -13.49
N ASP A 517 -27.56 16.45 -14.71
CA ASP A 517 -28.09 15.45 -15.65
C ASP A 517 -27.06 14.38 -16.06
N GLU A 518 -25.77 14.73 -15.96
CA GLU A 518 -24.58 13.89 -16.13
C GLU A 518 -24.47 12.76 -15.09
N PHE A 519 -24.94 13.00 -13.86
CA PHE A 519 -24.84 12.08 -12.73
C PHE A 519 -26.22 11.66 -12.17
N ARG A 520 -27.25 11.68 -13.02
CA ARG A 520 -28.58 11.13 -12.68
C ARG A 520 -28.45 9.69 -12.17
N LEU A 521 -29.17 9.43 -11.08
CA LEU A 521 -29.37 8.10 -10.52
C LEU A 521 -30.44 7.40 -11.37
N ASP A 522 -30.03 6.39 -12.14
CA ASP A 522 -30.93 5.68 -13.05
C ASP A 522 -31.72 4.61 -12.29
N THR A 523 -32.99 4.87 -12.03
CA THR A 523 -33.90 3.97 -11.32
C THR A 523 -34.26 2.71 -12.11
N SER A 524 -33.89 2.60 -13.39
CA SER A 524 -34.22 1.43 -14.23
C SER A 524 -33.35 0.19 -13.95
N HIS A 525 -32.21 0.34 -13.28
CA HIS A 525 -31.25 -0.74 -13.03
C HIS A 525 -31.22 -1.16 -11.55
N GLY A 526 -32.30 -1.80 -11.08
CA GLY A 526 -32.31 -2.58 -9.82
C GLY A 526 -32.57 -1.80 -8.51
N ALA A 527 -32.91 -0.51 -8.57
CA ALA A 527 -33.01 0.35 -7.39
C ALA A 527 -34.35 0.26 -6.60
N GLU A 528 -34.77 -0.94 -6.16
CA GLU A 528 -35.94 -1.10 -5.25
C GLU A 528 -35.54 -1.36 -3.78
N ALA A 529 -35.10 -0.30 -3.11
CA ALA A 529 -35.03 -0.22 -1.65
C ALA A 529 -35.83 0.97 -1.08
N GLY A 530 -37.00 1.25 -1.68
CA GLY A 530 -38.07 2.06 -1.08
C GLY A 530 -37.83 3.57 -0.89
N ARG A 531 -36.69 4.12 -1.32
CA ARG A 531 -36.41 5.57 -1.28
C ARG A 531 -36.04 6.10 -2.67
N LEU A 532 -36.96 6.84 -3.29
CA LEU A 532 -36.65 7.69 -4.43
C LEU A 532 -35.62 8.73 -3.97
N VAL A 533 -34.39 8.65 -4.47
CA VAL A 533 -33.35 9.62 -4.11
C VAL A 533 -33.68 10.94 -4.81
N SER A 534 -33.91 11.99 -4.02
CA SER A 534 -34.22 13.33 -4.52
C SER A 534 -33.09 13.87 -5.42
N LYS A 535 -33.45 14.56 -6.51
CA LYS A 535 -32.47 15.31 -7.31
C LYS A 535 -31.81 16.41 -6.48
N LEU A 536 -32.55 17.00 -5.54
CA LEU A 536 -32.10 18.03 -4.61
C LEU A 536 -31.68 17.39 -3.28
N GLN A 537 -30.43 17.62 -2.89
CA GLN A 537 -29.72 17.00 -1.77
C GLN A 537 -29.48 18.02 -0.66
N ARG A 538 -29.67 17.62 0.61
CA ARG A 538 -29.44 18.46 1.80
C ARG A 538 -28.65 17.74 2.88
N SER A 539 -27.90 18.46 3.71
CA SER A 539 -26.96 17.85 4.66
C SER A 539 -27.61 16.96 5.72
N ALA A 540 -28.82 17.31 6.17
CA ALA A 540 -29.58 16.56 7.17
C ALA A 540 -29.75 15.07 6.76
N GLU A 541 -30.11 14.82 5.50
CA GLU A 541 -30.27 13.46 4.95
C GLU A 541 -28.97 12.64 5.00
N TRP A 542 -27.82 13.28 4.81
CA TRP A 542 -26.51 12.66 4.83
C TRP A 542 -26.00 12.44 6.26
N PHE A 543 -26.31 13.34 7.19
CA PHE A 543 -26.07 13.14 8.61
C PHE A 543 -26.94 12.04 9.22
N GLU A 544 -28.19 11.87 8.77
CA GLU A 544 -29.02 10.71 9.13
C GLU A 544 -28.42 9.39 8.64
N ARG A 545 -27.91 9.34 7.40
CA ARG A 545 -27.22 8.15 6.84
C ARG A 545 -25.97 7.81 7.67
N ALA A 546 -25.12 8.80 7.96
CA ALA A 546 -23.96 8.64 8.83
C ALA A 546 -24.32 8.15 10.25
N ALA A 547 -25.36 8.71 10.86
CA ALA A 547 -25.83 8.30 12.19
C ALA A 547 -26.39 6.86 12.19
N PHE A 548 -27.13 6.49 11.15
CA PHE A 548 -27.58 5.12 10.94
C PHE A 548 -26.39 4.16 10.77
N ARG A 549 -25.44 4.45 9.87
CA ARG A 549 -24.27 3.59 9.67
C ARG A 549 -23.46 3.42 10.95
N LYS A 550 -23.20 4.50 11.70
CA LYS A 550 -22.52 4.41 13.00
C LYS A 550 -23.23 3.44 13.95
N LYS A 551 -24.55 3.55 14.08
CA LYS A 551 -25.37 2.65 14.92
C LYS A 551 -25.24 1.18 14.47
N GLN A 552 -25.31 0.90 13.16
CA GLN A 552 -25.20 -0.47 12.66
C GLN A 552 -23.77 -1.02 12.85
N VAL A 553 -22.73 -0.21 12.64
CA VAL A 553 -21.33 -0.60 12.90
C VAL A 553 -21.06 -0.83 14.40
N ASP A 554 -21.62 0.00 15.28
CA ASP A 554 -21.55 -0.22 16.74
C ASP A 554 -22.30 -1.49 17.19
N ALA A 555 -23.34 -1.91 16.45
CA ALA A 555 -24.09 -3.13 16.76
C ALA A 555 -23.42 -4.41 16.23
N TYR A 556 -22.86 -4.39 15.01
CA TYR A 556 -22.32 -5.57 14.34
C TYR A 556 -20.80 -5.71 14.44
N CYS A 557 -20.06 -4.61 14.36
CA CYS A 557 -18.59 -4.63 14.24
C CYS A 557 -17.87 -4.32 15.57
N TRP A 558 -18.41 -3.47 16.44
CA TRP A 558 -17.75 -3.14 17.71
C TRP A 558 -17.71 -4.34 18.68
N ASN A 559 -16.60 -4.49 19.41
CA ASN A 559 -16.50 -5.48 20.47
C ASN A 559 -16.00 -4.83 21.77
N GLU A 560 -16.94 -4.53 22.68
CA GLU A 560 -16.68 -3.83 23.94
C GLU A 560 -15.66 -4.55 24.85
N GLY A 561 -15.67 -5.88 24.84
CA GLY A 561 -14.76 -6.71 25.63
C GLY A 561 -13.32 -6.67 25.11
N LYS A 562 -13.13 -6.82 23.79
CA LYS A 562 -11.80 -6.78 23.16
C LYS A 562 -11.27 -5.36 22.92
N GLY A 563 -12.13 -4.35 22.88
CA GLY A 563 -11.76 -2.94 22.63
C GLY A 563 -11.25 -2.70 21.22
N LEU A 564 -11.93 -3.26 20.23
CA LEU A 564 -11.60 -3.17 18.80
C LEU A 564 -12.89 -3.36 17.98
N TYR A 565 -12.90 -2.84 16.75
CA TYR A 565 -13.89 -3.22 15.74
C TYR A 565 -13.40 -4.41 14.90
N TYR A 566 -14.32 -5.29 14.52
CA TYR A 566 -14.09 -6.47 13.69
C TYR A 566 -14.99 -6.46 12.45
N ASP A 567 -14.56 -7.13 11.39
CA ASP A 567 -15.39 -7.36 10.21
C ASP A 567 -16.57 -8.28 10.59
N TYR A 568 -17.79 -8.00 10.13
CA TYR A 568 -18.97 -8.82 10.43
C TYR A 568 -19.31 -9.73 9.25
N ASN A 569 -19.47 -11.04 9.49
CA ASN A 569 -19.79 -12.00 8.44
C ASN A 569 -21.30 -12.12 8.26
N LEU A 570 -21.79 -11.59 7.14
CA LEU A 570 -23.20 -11.46 6.79
C LEU A 570 -23.86 -12.80 6.48
N ARG A 571 -23.12 -13.80 5.96
CA ARG A 571 -23.66 -15.16 5.73
C ARG A 571 -23.89 -15.92 7.05
N LYS A 572 -23.00 -15.75 8.02
CA LYS A 572 -23.03 -16.48 9.29
C LYS A 572 -23.75 -15.76 10.43
N GLY A 573 -23.88 -14.44 10.36
CA GLY A 573 -24.40 -13.60 11.44
C GLY A 573 -23.42 -13.36 12.60
N GLU A 574 -22.11 -13.58 12.42
CA GLU A 574 -21.10 -13.52 13.49
C GLU A 574 -19.94 -12.53 13.20
N GLN A 575 -19.26 -12.04 14.23
CA GLN A 575 -18.02 -11.26 14.09
C GLN A 575 -16.86 -12.16 13.61
N SER A 576 -16.20 -11.78 12.53
CA SER A 576 -14.92 -12.35 12.10
C SER A 576 -13.80 -11.76 12.96
N LEU A 577 -13.49 -12.42 14.07
CA LEU A 577 -12.60 -11.95 15.16
C LEU A 577 -11.09 -11.81 14.82
N TYR A 578 -10.75 -11.56 13.55
CA TYR A 578 -9.40 -11.25 13.08
C TYR A 578 -9.03 -9.81 13.45
N GLU A 579 -7.98 -9.62 14.24
CA GLU A 579 -7.53 -8.29 14.66
C GLU A 579 -6.75 -7.62 13.54
N SER A 580 -7.28 -6.51 13.01
CA SER A 580 -6.62 -5.70 11.97
C SER A 580 -6.56 -4.22 12.34
N VAL A 581 -5.49 -3.57 11.88
CA VAL A 581 -5.27 -2.12 12.04
C VAL A 581 -6.33 -1.29 11.30
N THR A 582 -7.09 -1.87 10.36
CA THR A 582 -8.23 -1.21 9.71
C THR A 582 -9.30 -0.74 10.71
N SER A 583 -9.36 -1.32 11.92
CA SER A 583 -10.20 -0.78 13.00
C SER A 583 -9.90 0.68 13.35
N PHE A 584 -8.68 1.19 13.11
CA PHE A 584 -8.32 2.60 13.33
C PHE A 584 -8.87 3.55 12.25
N TRP A 585 -9.39 3.03 11.14
CA TRP A 585 -10.05 3.85 10.11
C TRP A 585 -11.34 4.48 10.65
N THR A 586 -11.95 3.88 11.68
CA THR A 586 -13.07 4.47 12.46
C THR A 586 -12.69 5.77 13.17
N MET A 587 -11.41 5.94 13.53
CA MET A 587 -10.87 7.19 14.09
C MET A 587 -10.48 8.18 12.98
N TRP A 588 -9.99 7.71 11.82
CA TRP A 588 -9.76 8.58 10.66
C TRP A 588 -11.07 9.23 10.19
N SER A 589 -12.12 8.42 9.99
CA SER A 589 -13.42 8.88 9.49
C SER A 589 -14.21 9.72 10.50
N GLY A 590 -13.90 9.60 11.80
CA GLY A 590 -14.65 10.23 12.88
C GLY A 590 -15.88 9.44 13.33
N MET A 591 -15.95 8.14 13.03
CA MET A 591 -17.07 7.25 13.35
C MET A 591 -17.02 6.68 14.79
N ALA A 592 -15.84 6.53 15.38
CA ALA A 592 -15.72 6.05 16.77
C ALA A 592 -16.22 7.11 17.77
N SER A 593 -16.83 6.70 18.89
CA SER A 593 -17.03 7.60 20.02
C SER A 593 -15.68 7.90 20.73
N PRO A 594 -15.57 8.97 21.53
CA PRO A 594 -14.39 9.22 22.35
C PRO A 594 -14.05 8.05 23.27
N ASP A 595 -15.05 7.37 23.84
CA ASP A 595 -14.85 6.18 24.69
C ASP A 595 -14.36 4.95 23.92
N GLN A 596 -14.90 4.73 22.71
CA GLN A 596 -14.45 3.65 21.82
C GLN A 596 -13.00 3.86 21.41
N ALA A 597 -12.64 5.09 21.01
CA ALA A 597 -11.26 5.48 20.70
C ALA A 597 -10.33 5.33 21.92
N ALA A 598 -10.72 5.84 23.09
CA ALA A 598 -9.94 5.71 24.31
C ALA A 598 -9.74 4.24 24.73
N ARG A 599 -10.74 3.38 24.50
CA ARG A 599 -10.63 1.92 24.73
C ARG A 599 -9.68 1.27 23.72
N MET A 600 -9.76 1.61 22.43
CA MET A 600 -8.84 1.13 21.39
C MET A 600 -7.39 1.52 21.68
N MET A 601 -7.15 2.77 22.11
CA MET A 601 -5.82 3.24 22.53
C MET A 601 -5.29 2.45 23.73
N ARG A 602 -6.13 2.27 24.76
CA ARG A 602 -5.74 1.59 26.01
C ARG A 602 -5.54 0.08 25.86
N LEU A 603 -6.30 -0.59 24.99
CA LEU A 603 -6.33 -2.06 24.90
C LEU A 603 -5.67 -2.63 23.64
N SER A 604 -5.73 -1.92 22.51
CA SER A 604 -5.50 -2.51 21.20
C SER A 604 -4.34 -1.92 20.40
N LEU A 605 -3.98 -0.64 20.54
CA LEU A 605 -2.88 -0.05 19.75
C LEU A 605 -1.55 -0.83 19.91
N ARG A 606 -1.24 -1.24 21.14
CA ARG A 606 -0.05 -2.05 21.47
C ARG A 606 -0.01 -3.45 20.85
N LYS A 607 -1.09 -3.91 20.20
CA LYS A 607 -1.14 -5.19 19.48
C LYS A 607 -0.58 -5.07 18.06
N PHE A 608 -0.62 -3.86 17.49
CA PHE A 608 -0.19 -3.55 16.13
C PHE A 608 1.13 -2.77 16.09
N GLU A 609 1.47 -2.05 17.16
CA GLU A 609 2.75 -1.35 17.25
C GLU A 609 3.93 -2.33 17.37
N VAL A 610 4.81 -2.28 16.36
CA VAL A 610 6.11 -2.96 16.29
C VAL A 610 7.18 -1.92 15.98
N THR A 611 8.47 -2.30 16.00
CA THR A 611 9.60 -1.36 15.91
C THR A 611 9.53 -0.41 14.70
N GLY A 612 9.08 -0.90 13.54
CA GLY A 612 8.97 -0.13 12.30
C GLY A 612 7.62 0.56 12.03
N GLY A 613 6.62 0.47 12.93
CA GLY A 613 5.32 1.13 12.74
C GLY A 613 4.15 0.27 13.19
N LEU A 614 3.04 0.27 12.42
CA LEU A 614 1.88 -0.59 12.65
C LEU A 614 1.86 -1.75 11.64
N VAL A 615 1.81 -2.99 12.14
CA VAL A 615 1.49 -4.16 11.30
C VAL A 615 0.02 -4.17 10.89
N THR A 616 -0.29 -4.79 9.75
CA THR A 616 -1.66 -4.88 9.20
C THR A 616 -2.65 -5.63 10.10
N GLY A 617 -2.17 -6.58 10.88
CA GLY A 617 -2.92 -7.45 11.78
C GLY A 617 -2.02 -8.14 12.80
N THR A 618 -2.59 -8.85 13.78
CA THR A 618 -1.80 -9.49 14.84
C THR A 618 -1.28 -10.88 14.44
N GLU A 619 -0.12 -11.29 14.98
CA GLU A 619 0.44 -12.63 14.71
C GLU A 619 -0.51 -13.77 15.11
N GLU A 620 -1.24 -13.58 16.22
CA GLU A 620 -2.31 -14.50 16.66
C GLU A 620 -3.43 -14.61 15.62
N SER A 621 -3.88 -13.48 15.07
CA SER A 621 -4.94 -13.44 14.05
C SER A 621 -4.48 -14.05 12.72
N ARG A 622 -3.25 -13.74 12.27
CA ARG A 622 -2.61 -14.39 11.11
C ARG A 622 -2.59 -15.91 11.31
N GLY A 623 -2.31 -16.39 12.52
CA GLY A 623 -2.15 -17.80 12.84
C GLY A 623 -0.85 -18.41 12.31
N PRO A 624 -0.68 -19.74 12.36
CA PRO A 624 0.56 -20.41 11.94
C PRO A 624 0.76 -20.39 10.42
N VAL A 625 2.02 -20.25 9.98
CA VAL A 625 2.45 -20.29 8.58
C VAL A 625 3.11 -21.63 8.26
N SER A 626 2.88 -22.16 7.05
CA SER A 626 3.45 -23.41 6.55
C SER A 626 3.58 -23.39 5.01
N LEU A 627 4.13 -24.45 4.41
CA LEU A 627 4.13 -24.61 2.95
C LEU A 627 2.72 -24.73 2.34
N SER A 628 1.74 -25.22 3.11
CA SER A 628 0.32 -25.29 2.71
C SER A 628 -0.49 -24.06 3.12
N ARG A 629 0.09 -23.16 3.92
CA ARG A 629 -0.50 -21.91 4.40
C ARG A 629 0.60 -20.82 4.47
N PRO A 630 1.14 -20.38 3.32
CA PRO A 630 2.26 -19.43 3.26
C PRO A 630 1.85 -18.05 3.78
N ASN A 631 2.81 -17.22 4.17
CA ASN A 631 2.46 -15.88 4.66
C ASN A 631 1.89 -15.02 3.53
N ARG A 632 0.91 -14.17 3.85
CA ARG A 632 0.24 -13.27 2.89
C ARG A 632 0.76 -11.84 3.06
N GLN A 633 0.74 -11.04 1.99
CA GLN A 633 1.43 -9.75 1.99
C GLN A 633 0.74 -8.66 2.84
N TRP A 634 -0.57 -8.78 3.06
CA TRP A 634 -1.34 -7.90 3.94
C TRP A 634 -1.54 -8.47 5.36
N ASP A 635 -0.67 -9.39 5.80
CA ASP A 635 -0.65 -9.93 7.16
C ASP A 635 0.69 -9.68 7.89
N TYR A 636 0.70 -9.91 9.21
CA TYR A 636 1.91 -9.85 10.05
C TYR A 636 3.07 -10.70 9.46
N PRO A 637 4.33 -10.22 9.44
CA PRO A 637 4.85 -9.03 10.12
C PRO A 637 4.86 -7.75 9.26
N TYR A 638 4.13 -7.74 8.13
CA TYR A 638 4.23 -6.66 7.17
C TYR A 638 3.46 -5.41 7.61
N ALA A 639 3.95 -4.27 7.13
CA ALA A 639 3.36 -2.96 7.34
C ALA A 639 3.41 -2.17 6.03
N LEU A 640 2.30 -1.50 5.70
CA LEU A 640 2.11 -0.79 4.44
C LEU A 640 1.70 0.67 4.68
N PRO A 641 2.06 1.60 3.77
CA PRO A 641 1.89 3.04 3.97
C PRO A 641 0.45 3.52 4.28
N PRO A 642 -0.61 3.02 3.60
CA PRO A 642 -2.00 3.44 3.87
C PRO A 642 -2.40 3.33 5.34
N HIS A 643 -2.05 2.22 5.98
CA HIS A 643 -2.43 1.93 7.37
C HIS A 643 -1.76 2.91 8.36
N GLN A 644 -0.56 3.37 8.05
CA GLN A 644 0.16 4.34 8.89
C GLN A 644 -0.49 5.72 8.79
N MET A 645 -0.68 6.22 7.56
CA MET A 645 -1.20 7.58 7.32
C MET A 645 -2.63 7.75 7.86
N LEU A 646 -3.51 6.77 7.66
CA LEU A 646 -4.87 6.80 8.21
C LEU A 646 -4.85 6.74 9.75
N ALA A 647 -3.99 5.90 10.33
CA ALA A 647 -3.87 5.82 11.77
C ALA A 647 -3.34 7.14 12.38
N TRP A 648 -2.30 7.77 11.82
CA TRP A 648 -1.76 9.03 12.34
C TRP A 648 -2.80 10.16 12.34
N GLU A 649 -3.55 10.30 11.25
CA GLU A 649 -4.59 11.33 11.13
C GLU A 649 -5.79 11.02 12.05
N GLY A 650 -6.20 9.76 12.18
CA GLY A 650 -7.23 9.33 13.13
C GLY A 650 -6.83 9.53 14.59
N LEU A 651 -5.58 9.25 14.93
CA LEU A 651 -5.00 9.52 16.25
C LEU A 651 -5.01 11.02 16.56
N LYS A 652 -4.51 11.84 15.62
CA LYS A 652 -4.52 13.32 15.66
C LYS A 652 -5.95 13.87 15.85
N ARG A 653 -6.93 13.36 15.11
CA ARG A 653 -8.35 13.76 15.18
C ARG A 653 -8.97 13.58 16.57
N TYR A 654 -8.50 12.59 17.34
CA TYR A 654 -8.97 12.29 18.70
C TYR A 654 -7.99 12.80 19.79
N GLY A 655 -7.03 13.65 19.44
CA GLY A 655 -6.09 14.28 20.38
C GLY A 655 -4.84 13.44 20.73
N TYR A 656 -4.71 12.22 20.20
CA TYR A 656 -3.56 11.33 20.43
C TYR A 656 -2.34 11.69 19.56
N MET A 657 -2.02 12.99 19.50
CA MET A 657 -0.95 13.54 18.66
C MET A 657 0.43 12.93 18.98
N ASP A 658 0.77 12.74 20.25
CA ASP A 658 2.08 12.18 20.61
C ASP A 658 2.22 10.69 20.28
N ASP A 659 1.10 9.95 20.23
CA ASP A 659 1.08 8.57 19.71
C ASP A 659 1.20 8.56 18.17
N ALA A 660 0.53 9.48 17.47
CA ALA A 660 0.72 9.68 16.02
C ALA A 660 2.19 9.99 15.68
N ARG A 661 2.82 10.92 16.41
CA ARG A 661 4.25 11.26 16.28
C ARG A 661 5.16 10.07 16.53
N ARG A 662 4.86 9.27 17.55
CA ARG A 662 5.63 8.08 17.93
C ARG A 662 5.59 7.02 16.83
N LEU A 663 4.44 6.79 16.22
CA LEU A 663 4.28 5.85 15.11
C LEU A 663 4.89 6.39 13.80
N ALA A 664 4.74 7.68 13.52
CA ALA A 664 5.42 8.34 12.41
C ALA A 664 6.96 8.25 12.56
N TYR A 665 7.50 8.40 13.77
CA TYR A 665 8.93 8.21 14.04
C TYR A 665 9.37 6.78 13.68
N ARG A 666 8.64 5.77 14.17
CA ARG A 666 8.96 4.34 13.89
C ARG A 666 8.98 4.04 12.39
N TRP A 667 7.98 4.54 11.67
CA TRP A 667 7.86 4.37 10.22
C TRP A 667 8.97 5.08 9.44
N LEU A 668 9.22 6.36 9.73
CA LEU A 668 10.29 7.13 9.09
C LEU A 668 11.68 6.61 9.45
N TYR A 669 11.89 6.08 10.66
CA TYR A 669 13.10 5.38 11.04
C TYR A 669 13.36 4.14 10.17
N MET A 670 12.33 3.32 9.93
CA MET A 670 12.44 2.15 9.08
C MET A 670 12.74 2.52 7.61
N ILE A 671 12.01 3.49 7.04
CA ILE A 671 12.29 3.98 5.67
C ILE A 671 13.71 4.56 5.57
N THR A 672 14.10 5.43 6.50
CA THR A 672 15.43 6.08 6.48
C THR A 672 16.55 5.05 6.64
N THR A 673 16.35 4.04 7.50
CA THR A 673 17.31 2.94 7.68
C THR A 673 17.45 2.10 6.41
N ALA A 674 16.35 1.79 5.70
CA ALA A 674 16.42 1.08 4.42
C ALA A 674 17.12 1.93 3.35
N PHE A 675 16.74 3.20 3.21
CA PHE A 675 17.33 4.17 2.28
C PHE A 675 18.84 4.33 2.48
N VAL A 676 19.30 4.42 3.73
CA VAL A 676 20.72 4.57 4.09
C VAL A 676 21.53 3.29 3.82
N ASN A 677 20.94 2.12 4.09
CA ASN A 677 21.65 0.83 4.07
C ASN A 677 21.64 0.11 2.73
N PHE A 678 20.68 0.41 1.85
CA PHE A 678 20.46 -0.28 0.58
C PHE A 678 20.33 0.74 -0.56
N ASN A 679 21.43 1.45 -0.84
CA ASN A 679 21.61 2.32 -2.01
C ASN A 679 20.44 3.28 -2.36
N GLY A 680 19.76 3.86 -1.36
CA GLY A 680 18.64 4.77 -1.57
C GLY A 680 17.27 4.11 -1.81
N LEU A 681 17.15 2.80 -1.60
CA LEU A 681 15.94 2.00 -1.84
C LEU A 681 14.69 2.56 -1.12
N VAL A 682 13.59 2.68 -1.88
CA VAL A 682 12.24 3.02 -1.39
C VAL A 682 11.22 2.05 -2.02
N PRO A 683 10.84 0.97 -1.31
CA PRO A 683 9.97 -0.06 -1.84
C PRO A 683 8.47 0.22 -1.58
N GLU A 684 7.62 -0.66 -2.10
CA GLU A 684 6.18 -0.70 -1.88
C GLU A 684 5.77 -0.99 -0.42
N LYS A 685 6.41 -1.97 0.23
CA LYS A 685 6.04 -2.49 1.55
C LYS A 685 7.26 -2.94 2.37
N PHE A 686 7.09 -3.20 3.67
CA PHE A 686 8.18 -3.59 4.57
C PHE A 686 7.76 -4.67 5.57
N ASP A 687 8.74 -5.42 6.07
CA ASP A 687 8.65 -6.15 7.34
C ASP A 687 9.01 -5.18 8.48
N ALA A 688 8.02 -4.79 9.29
CA ALA A 688 8.20 -3.81 10.36
C ALA A 688 8.67 -4.42 11.69
N VAL A 689 8.81 -5.75 11.77
CA VAL A 689 9.38 -6.46 12.92
C VAL A 689 10.87 -6.68 12.70
N ALA A 690 11.25 -7.16 11.50
CA ALA A 690 12.65 -7.34 11.09
C ALA A 690 13.32 -6.06 10.57
N LEU A 691 12.57 -4.95 10.44
CA LEU A 691 13.03 -3.66 9.87
C LEU A 691 13.62 -3.82 8.46
N SER A 692 12.97 -4.63 7.63
CA SER A 692 13.52 -5.11 6.36
C SER A 692 12.65 -4.77 5.15
N HIS A 693 13.30 -4.49 4.03
CA HIS A 693 12.66 -4.39 2.72
C HIS A 693 12.44 -5.76 2.06
N LEU A 694 12.98 -6.85 2.62
CA LEU A 694 12.88 -8.20 2.05
C LEU A 694 11.52 -8.84 2.36
N VAL A 695 10.49 -8.45 1.60
CA VAL A 695 9.16 -9.04 1.66
C VAL A 695 9.04 -10.11 0.57
N ASN A 696 9.16 -11.38 0.96
CA ASN A 696 9.12 -12.54 0.07
C ASN A 696 7.73 -13.20 -0.05
N ALA A 697 6.67 -12.49 0.36
CA ALA A 697 5.30 -12.96 0.22
C ALA A 697 4.79 -12.75 -1.21
N GLU A 698 4.13 -13.76 -1.77
CA GLU A 698 3.41 -13.71 -3.05
C GLU A 698 4.31 -13.28 -4.23
N TYR A 699 4.06 -12.14 -4.88
CA TYR A 699 4.90 -11.61 -5.98
C TYR A 699 6.16 -10.86 -5.48
N GLY A 700 6.42 -10.86 -4.17
CA GLY A 700 7.53 -10.15 -3.54
C GLY A 700 7.26 -8.66 -3.35
N ASN A 701 8.32 -7.88 -3.17
CA ASN A 701 8.27 -6.44 -2.93
C ASN A 701 8.56 -5.63 -4.20
N GLN A 702 7.67 -4.70 -4.57
CA GLN A 702 7.91 -3.82 -5.73
C GLN A 702 8.81 -2.63 -5.36
N GLY A 703 9.43 -2.00 -6.38
CA GLY A 703 10.37 -0.87 -6.20
C GLY A 703 11.79 -1.27 -5.79
N THR A 704 12.09 -2.57 -5.70
CA THR A 704 13.39 -3.11 -5.26
C THR A 704 14.44 -3.25 -6.37
N GLN A 705 14.02 -3.40 -7.62
CA GLN A 705 14.91 -3.65 -8.76
C GLN A 705 15.27 -2.34 -9.47
N PHE A 706 16.51 -1.89 -9.30
CA PHE A 706 17.12 -0.78 -10.04
C PHE A 706 18.64 -0.96 -10.11
N ALA A 707 19.31 -0.21 -10.98
CA ALA A 707 20.77 -0.13 -11.05
C ALA A 707 21.23 1.30 -10.72
N TYR A 708 22.30 1.42 -9.95
CA TYR A 708 23.00 2.63 -9.52
C TYR A 708 22.18 3.64 -8.68
N VAL A 709 21.03 4.11 -9.16
CA VAL A 709 20.20 5.13 -8.51
C VAL A 709 18.69 4.86 -8.71
N PRO A 710 17.87 4.85 -7.65
CA PRO A 710 16.43 4.65 -7.77
C PRO A 710 15.77 5.90 -8.37
N ARG A 711 14.79 5.69 -9.27
CA ARG A 711 14.20 6.75 -10.10
C ARG A 711 12.79 7.18 -9.69
N GLU A 712 12.03 6.27 -9.10
CA GLU A 712 10.58 6.41 -8.88
C GLU A 712 10.16 6.09 -7.42
N GLY A 713 10.90 5.23 -6.71
CA GLY A 713 10.47 4.71 -5.40
C GLY A 713 9.15 3.94 -5.53
N PHE A 714 8.21 4.20 -4.63
CA PHE A 714 6.81 3.75 -4.78
C PHE A 714 5.86 4.81 -4.22
N GLY A 715 4.79 5.13 -4.95
CA GLY A 715 3.96 6.32 -4.76
C GLY A 715 3.44 6.52 -3.33
N TRP A 716 2.80 5.50 -2.74
CA TRP A 716 2.28 5.61 -1.36
C TRP A 716 3.37 5.67 -0.28
N THR A 717 4.58 5.18 -0.58
CA THR A 717 5.72 5.16 0.35
C THR A 717 6.37 6.54 0.36
N ASN A 718 6.61 7.08 -0.83
CA ASN A 718 7.02 8.47 -1.06
C ASN A 718 6.08 9.43 -0.31
N ALA A 719 4.75 9.25 -0.46
CA ALA A 719 3.76 10.05 0.25
C ALA A 719 3.83 9.90 1.76
N SER A 720 3.89 8.67 2.29
CA SER A 720 3.98 8.45 3.75
C SER A 720 5.25 9.03 4.38
N PHE A 721 6.32 9.19 3.60
CA PHE A 721 7.53 9.86 4.06
C PHE A 721 7.28 11.37 4.23
N GLN A 722 6.78 12.05 3.20
CA GLN A 722 6.49 13.50 3.27
C GLN A 722 5.39 13.80 4.31
N VAL A 723 4.29 13.04 4.31
CA VAL A 723 3.20 13.17 5.29
C VAL A 723 3.71 12.88 6.71
N GLY A 724 4.48 11.80 6.91
CA GLY A 724 5.03 11.44 8.21
C GLY A 724 6.02 12.47 8.76
N LEU A 725 6.75 13.17 7.88
CA LEU A 725 7.64 14.26 8.29
C LEU A 725 6.87 15.41 8.95
N THR A 726 5.63 15.70 8.53
CA THR A 726 4.81 16.78 9.13
C THR A 726 4.57 16.58 10.63
N TYR A 727 4.49 15.33 11.09
CA TYR A 727 4.32 14.97 12.50
C TYR A 727 5.62 15.17 13.31
N LEU A 728 6.79 14.97 12.71
CA LEU A 728 8.07 14.95 13.42
C LEU A 728 8.59 16.35 13.77
N SER A 729 8.87 16.57 15.06
CA SER A 729 9.57 17.75 15.54
C SER A 729 11.01 17.84 15.01
N SER A 730 11.62 19.02 15.06
CA SER A 730 13.01 19.23 14.63
C SER A 730 14.04 18.37 15.40
N HIS A 731 13.73 17.91 16.61
CA HIS A 731 14.55 16.95 17.34
C HIS A 731 14.35 15.52 16.83
N MET A 732 13.09 15.11 16.61
CA MET A 732 12.76 13.80 16.04
C MET A 732 13.38 13.62 14.65
N ARG A 733 13.28 14.63 13.77
CA ARG A 733 13.90 14.61 12.43
C ARG A 733 15.42 14.41 12.53
N LYS A 734 16.11 15.13 13.43
CA LYS A 734 17.56 14.96 13.65
C LYS A 734 17.93 13.57 14.18
N ALA A 735 17.09 12.97 15.03
CA ALA A 735 17.31 11.63 15.55
C ALA A 735 17.11 10.53 14.48
N VAL A 736 16.05 10.63 13.67
CA VAL A 736 15.82 9.73 12.52
C VAL A 736 16.93 9.88 11.47
N ALA A 737 17.41 11.10 11.22
CA ALA A 737 18.49 11.38 10.26
C ALA A 737 19.83 10.70 10.57
N VAL A 738 20.10 10.40 11.85
CA VAL A 738 21.28 9.64 12.29
C VAL A 738 20.94 8.16 12.58
N CYS A 739 19.79 7.69 12.10
CA CYS A 739 19.26 6.35 12.34
C CYS A 739 19.21 5.96 13.84
N GLN A 740 18.83 6.89 14.72
CA GLN A 740 18.64 6.60 16.14
C GLN A 740 17.41 5.70 16.35
N HIS A 741 17.64 4.51 16.91
CA HIS A 741 16.61 3.50 17.15
C HIS A 741 15.44 4.08 17.98
N PRO A 742 14.15 3.82 17.62
CA PRO A 742 13.01 4.46 18.25
C PRO A 742 12.93 4.22 19.75
N ASP A 743 13.18 3.00 20.21
CA ASP A 743 13.04 2.67 21.64
C ASP A 743 14.13 3.34 22.49
N ASP A 744 15.33 3.60 21.95
CA ASP A 744 16.36 4.39 22.62
C ASP A 744 15.97 5.87 22.69
N TYR A 745 15.46 6.42 21.59
CA TYR A 745 14.97 7.80 21.54
C TYR A 745 13.84 8.02 22.58
N PHE A 746 12.83 7.15 22.60
CA PHE A 746 11.70 7.26 23.53
C PHE A 746 12.07 6.89 24.97
N ALA A 747 13.01 5.98 25.22
CA ALA A 747 13.53 5.71 26.56
C ALA A 747 14.30 6.92 27.13
N ASN A 748 15.14 7.57 26.32
CA ASN A 748 15.88 8.75 26.75
C ASN A 748 14.95 9.96 26.97
N MET A 749 13.94 10.16 26.12
CA MET A 749 12.87 11.15 26.37
C MET A 749 12.16 10.92 27.72
N ARG A 750 11.78 9.67 28.04
CA ARG A 750 11.15 9.32 29.33
C ARG A 750 12.07 9.59 30.53
N ARG A 751 13.37 9.30 30.41
CA ARG A 751 14.38 9.62 31.44
C ARG A 751 14.51 11.14 31.63
N SER A 752 14.68 11.90 30.56
CA SER A 752 14.78 13.37 30.64
C SER A 752 13.54 14.01 31.28
N ALA A 753 12.34 13.50 30.97
CA ALA A 753 11.10 13.96 31.59
C ALA A 753 10.98 13.61 33.09
N SER A 754 11.59 12.51 33.56
CA SER A 754 11.61 12.18 34.98
C SER A 754 12.62 13.03 35.76
N PHE A 755 13.81 13.30 35.19
CA PHE A 755 14.77 14.25 35.77
C PHE A 755 14.22 15.68 35.82
N GLY A 756 13.49 16.13 34.79
CA GLY A 756 12.81 17.44 34.80
C GLY A 756 11.81 17.60 35.97
N LYS A 757 11.28 16.51 36.52
CA LYS A 757 10.39 16.52 37.68
C LYS A 757 11.10 16.45 39.04
N SER A 758 12.39 16.13 39.11
CA SER A 758 13.16 16.16 40.37
C SER A 758 13.89 17.49 40.62
N VAL A 759 14.21 18.26 39.57
CA VAL A 759 14.83 19.60 39.68
C VAL A 759 14.03 20.57 40.59
N PRO A 760 12.69 20.66 40.54
CA PRO A 760 11.93 21.55 41.44
C PRO A 760 12.09 21.21 42.93
N ALA A 761 12.36 19.96 43.27
CA ALA A 761 12.58 19.52 44.65
C ALA A 761 14.00 19.85 45.16
N LEU A 762 14.99 19.82 44.27
CA LEU A 762 16.37 20.19 44.62
C LEU A 762 16.52 21.71 44.75
N ILE A 763 15.94 22.49 43.84
CA ILE A 763 15.94 23.96 43.92
C ILE A 763 15.23 24.44 45.18
N ARG A 764 14.07 23.86 45.54
CA ARG A 764 13.37 24.18 46.80
C ARG A 764 14.15 23.84 48.08
N ARG A 765 15.11 22.90 48.03
CA ARG A 765 16.00 22.57 49.16
C ARG A 765 17.23 23.47 49.26
N LEU A 766 17.64 24.09 48.15
CA LEU A 766 18.75 25.07 48.12
C LEU A 766 18.25 26.50 48.43
N SER A 767 16.99 26.81 48.15
CA SER A 767 16.37 28.09 48.54
C SER A 767 16.00 28.18 50.03
N SER A 768 16.08 27.08 50.79
CA SER A 768 15.71 27.01 52.22
C SER A 768 16.91 26.99 53.18
N SER A 769 18.12 27.28 52.68
CA SER A 769 19.36 27.27 53.47
C SER A 769 20.15 28.58 53.36
N PHE A 770 19.47 29.68 53.04
CA PHE A 770 20.06 31.00 52.80
C PHE A 770 19.23 32.15 53.44
N SER A 771 18.50 31.86 54.52
CA SER A 771 17.62 32.83 55.20
C SER A 771 17.75 32.79 56.74
N GLU A 772 18.96 32.57 57.25
CA GLU A 772 19.30 32.73 58.67
C GLU A 772 20.61 33.55 58.81
N GLN A 773 20.65 34.74 58.20
CA GLN A 773 21.66 35.75 58.53
C GLN A 773 21.26 37.19 58.16
N GLU A 774 20.15 37.66 58.72
CA GLU A 774 19.87 39.10 59.00
C GLU A 774 18.87 39.21 60.16
#